data_AF-A0AAW9SI08-F1
#
_entry.id   AF-A0AAW9SI08-F1
#
_cell.length_a   1.000
_cell.length_b   1.000
_cell.length_c   1.000
_cell.angle_alpha   90.00
_cell.angle_beta   90.00
_cell.angle_gamma   90.00
#
_symmetry.space_group_name_H-M   'P 1'
#
loop_
_entity.id
_entity.type
_entity.pdbx_description
1 polymer ?
#
loop_
_entity_poly.entity_id
_entity_poly.type
_entity_poly.pdbx_seq_one_letter_code
_entity_poly.pdbx_strand_id
1 'polypeptide(L)'
;MRPTGSMHGFAVLDFETTGFSRHDRVIEIGVVLLDANCRVERTWQTLVQPNRGFDNSDVHGITPTNLVGAPTFEHVARRFAEVLNGRVIVAHNASFEYKFLTNEFGRLGVELADGNWLLDTMVLARQFMPGQPVSLKNVLSIMGIENRAAHTALADAEATAAALQRFVQARPDIVDYAEPLYFVPAQLAQLRISDVPLLERNNVRATGDVAAAGTAADSTATGTAADQQTSEKQWLQELAQHVARTGDEASDQYIGFLVQAMVDGRLDMRELSKLHGIAAERGLSADDVNMLHEQYLQQLIVQAWADGVVTEQERRWLISIAGELNIERERVEELVTSARKLELRPGDRVTFTGAMATPREVWEKRARTAGLDVGGVIKASVVLVAADVHTQSGKAKKARALGIPIVDEVTFAHALAALNAAQKHSTEQNPADSEESTGSDLLSELRDLTTIFPWLTDRDFSGIGEDVLGIAQAWIKDHQTSGLTGLSPYMNFLAFPESPEWQRVLAKLGLTEPEVKDTSLRNRLIRELTVRDLQDLKGYGRVRVQKLVADAVTHAFDEFEAGDVTADHTANHTADDTADNPFDNTSDFGISWDDTTTPETSVLLDWLAITGASNRILDQAEDKAYVPEAVREQVASLNDRITDILTGAEREIQHIADQDERFPVILNRRLPDGATLAELGQQFGVSRERVRQLENALLAALADAGPNCEILRTGLFHRYAPLALISQLRNDMPGLFTVPDGMSAPLLNLINLTGTAGAAVPQAQWSIDGEWFIATGFEDKFATVVEQLTDDFGIAPLSELAATLGIPEEIVREWIAQRTMYKIFEGHLFTKVTSVSDRAVALLAHRGKPMHIDDIAAVITDRNSRGIDGRLALDPRTKRCAPGTWALAQWELEEWTTIADYISRRIDDAVTQGQDGVLLDDVIAGATAFGVSENSVRTYAGGGEFVLEEGYVRKRSDEEMEPIDATPEESRDLYLRDGQWCLLLTINRDHMRGSGSAIPAGIAGMYGLGYGDEKLLPSRLGDQRIAVGRTNTSMSTISRFVNDMQLAEGERVWVHFGDTFDITRAPAENPDAEGLAALVNAFGLDEGFAAEHAAEGNAAELDVDAVLAAINRQLGLPADAPRRKTVSRLRHRRDDELADTIQAL
;
A
#
# COMPACT_ATOMS: atom_id res chain seq x y z
N MET A 1 41.74 -23.64 -24.90
CA MET A 1 42.40 -22.81 -23.88
C MET A 1 42.32 -21.35 -24.33
N ARG A 2 41.33 -20.63 -23.79
CA ARG A 2 41.22 -19.15 -23.74
C ARG A 2 41.13 -18.80 -22.24
N PRO A 3 41.65 -17.66 -21.78
CA PRO A 3 41.82 -17.41 -20.36
C PRO A 3 40.46 -17.25 -19.66
N THR A 4 40.31 -17.99 -18.58
CA THR A 4 39.20 -18.02 -17.63
C THR A 4 39.30 -16.85 -16.65
N GLY A 5 38.19 -16.15 -16.39
CA GLY A 5 37.97 -15.28 -15.22
C GLY A 5 38.06 -13.78 -15.50
N SER A 6 36.93 -13.08 -15.38
CA SER A 6 36.91 -11.65 -15.06
C SER A 6 37.83 -11.41 -13.86
N MET A 7 38.85 -10.54 -14.00
CA MET A 7 39.81 -10.22 -12.92
C MET A 7 39.26 -9.18 -11.92
N HIS A 8 37.98 -8.83 -12.00
CA HIS A 8 37.41 -7.70 -11.26
C HIS A 8 36.53 -8.19 -10.11
N GLY A 9 36.69 -7.56 -8.93
CA GLY A 9 35.83 -7.82 -7.78
C GLY A 9 34.49 -7.10 -7.88
N PHE A 10 33.59 -7.41 -6.95
CA PHE A 10 32.25 -6.81 -6.86
C PHE A 10 32.17 -5.86 -5.67
N ALA A 11 31.31 -4.85 -5.77
CA ALA A 11 30.88 -4.02 -4.67
C ALA A 11 29.36 -4.13 -4.56
N VAL A 12 28.89 -4.89 -3.58
CA VAL A 12 27.47 -5.03 -3.30
C VAL A 12 27.02 -3.84 -2.47
N LEU A 13 26.07 -3.08 -2.97
CA LEU A 13 25.67 -1.77 -2.49
C LEU A 13 24.18 -1.79 -2.13
N ASP A 14 23.86 -1.14 -1.03
CA ASP A 14 22.48 -0.83 -0.62
C ASP A 14 22.46 0.57 0.06
N PHE A 15 21.32 1.25 -0.01
CA PHE A 15 21.12 2.58 0.55
C PHE A 15 19.83 2.67 1.36
N GLU A 16 19.93 3.32 2.51
CA GLU A 16 18.76 3.95 3.13
C GLU A 16 18.69 5.41 2.71
N THR A 17 17.48 5.91 2.48
CA THR A 17 17.25 7.24 1.88
C THR A 17 16.13 7.99 2.59
N THR A 18 16.05 9.32 2.39
CA THR A 18 14.95 10.14 2.89
C THR A 18 13.62 9.94 2.15
N GLY A 19 13.54 9.01 1.19
CA GLY A 19 12.40 8.78 0.29
C GLY A 19 12.81 8.33 -1.12
N PHE A 20 11.86 8.16 -2.04
CA PHE A 20 12.09 7.55 -3.36
C PHE A 20 12.30 8.55 -4.53
N SER A 21 12.15 9.85 -4.30
CA SER A 21 12.19 10.89 -5.34
C SER A 21 13.62 11.22 -5.80
N ARG A 22 13.77 12.00 -6.88
CA ARG A 22 15.09 12.51 -7.31
C ARG A 22 15.67 13.59 -6.38
N HIS A 23 14.81 14.16 -5.52
CA HIS A 23 15.18 15.22 -4.58
C HIS A 23 15.56 14.65 -3.20
N ASP A 24 15.25 13.38 -2.96
CA ASP A 24 15.64 12.67 -1.75
C ASP A 24 17.14 12.38 -1.73
N ARG A 25 17.62 12.14 -0.51
CA ARG A 25 19.04 12.09 -0.18
C ARG A 25 19.36 10.74 0.44
N VAL A 26 20.59 10.28 0.23
CA VAL A 26 21.11 9.09 0.91
C VAL A 26 21.36 9.44 2.39
N ILE A 27 20.94 8.56 3.30
CA ILE A 27 21.12 8.70 4.76
C ILE A 27 21.93 7.57 5.39
N GLU A 28 22.05 6.42 4.71
CA GLU A 28 22.99 5.36 5.06
C GLU A 28 23.56 4.73 3.79
N ILE A 29 24.83 4.35 3.84
CA ILE A 29 25.51 3.60 2.78
C ILE A 29 26.03 2.29 3.36
N GLY A 30 25.65 1.16 2.77
CA GLY A 30 26.20 -0.15 3.08
C GLY A 30 26.91 -0.75 1.87
N VAL A 31 28.16 -1.21 2.04
CA VAL A 31 28.94 -1.83 0.95
C VAL A 31 29.62 -3.10 1.41
N VAL A 32 29.46 -4.18 0.66
CA VAL A 32 30.22 -5.42 0.81
C VAL A 32 31.12 -5.61 -0.41
N LEU A 33 32.43 -5.58 -0.18
CA LEU A 33 33.42 -5.81 -1.22
C LEU A 33 33.68 -7.30 -1.37
N LEU A 34 33.53 -7.82 -2.58
CA LEU A 34 33.82 -9.20 -2.93
C LEU A 34 35.01 -9.27 -3.90
N ASP A 35 35.82 -10.32 -3.80
CA ASP A 35 36.82 -10.66 -4.80
C ASP A 35 36.16 -11.20 -6.09
N ALA A 36 36.96 -11.48 -7.12
CA ALA A 36 36.47 -12.02 -8.39
C ALA A 36 35.80 -13.42 -8.26
N ASN A 37 35.99 -14.10 -7.13
CA ASN A 37 35.35 -15.38 -6.82
C ASN A 37 34.13 -15.19 -5.89
N CYS A 38 33.61 -13.97 -5.79
CA CYS A 38 32.51 -13.58 -4.91
C CYS A 38 32.79 -13.78 -3.41
N ARG A 39 34.04 -13.87 -2.96
CA ARG A 39 34.38 -14.00 -1.53
C ARG A 39 34.47 -12.64 -0.88
N VAL A 40 33.91 -12.50 0.33
CA VAL A 40 33.94 -11.24 1.08
C VAL A 40 35.39 -10.85 1.41
N GLU A 41 35.79 -9.67 0.95
CA GLU A 41 37.07 -9.04 1.24
C GLU A 41 36.96 -8.09 2.43
N ARG A 42 35.96 -7.19 2.43
CA ARG A 42 35.72 -6.14 3.45
C ARG A 42 34.28 -5.63 3.40
N THR A 43 33.85 -4.95 4.46
CA THR A 43 32.57 -4.25 4.55
C THR A 43 32.76 -2.79 4.94
N TRP A 44 32.02 -1.87 4.33
CA TRP A 44 32.04 -0.44 4.62
C TRP A 44 30.62 0.02 4.94
N GLN A 45 30.46 0.83 5.99
CA GLN A 45 29.18 1.48 6.28
C GLN A 45 29.40 2.89 6.79
N THR A 46 28.47 3.80 6.48
CA THR A 46 28.43 5.14 7.06
C THR A 46 27.02 5.70 7.03
N LEU A 47 26.64 6.40 8.10
CA LEU A 47 25.51 7.34 8.06
C LEU A 47 25.90 8.57 7.24
N VAL A 48 24.90 9.21 6.64
CA VAL A 48 25.05 10.40 5.82
C VAL A 48 24.03 11.45 6.27
N GLN A 49 24.48 12.67 6.54
CA GLN A 49 23.61 13.79 6.89
C GLN A 49 23.04 14.42 5.60
N PRO A 50 21.70 14.35 5.38
CA PRO A 50 21.07 14.82 4.16
C PRO A 50 20.89 16.36 4.09
N ASN A 51 21.16 17.09 5.19
CA ASN A 51 20.90 18.53 5.35
C ASN A 51 19.42 18.90 5.11
N ARG A 52 18.50 18.01 5.48
CA ARG A 52 17.05 18.21 5.41
C ARG A 52 16.33 17.27 6.38
N GLY A 53 15.08 17.59 6.70
CA GLY A 53 14.17 16.67 7.40
C GLY A 53 13.67 15.54 6.49
N PHE A 54 13.23 14.46 7.13
CA PHE A 54 12.65 13.25 6.53
C PHE A 54 11.82 12.50 7.58
N ASP A 55 10.73 11.87 7.13
CA ASP A 55 9.68 11.32 8.01
C ASP A 55 9.44 9.81 7.76
N ASN A 56 10.47 9.07 7.33
CA ASN A 56 10.41 7.62 7.05
C ASN A 56 11.23 6.77 8.02
N SER A 57 11.46 7.27 9.25
CA SER A 57 12.26 6.58 10.27
C SER A 57 11.72 5.19 10.63
N ASP A 58 10.41 4.95 10.48
CA ASP A 58 9.76 3.66 10.75
C ASP A 58 10.19 2.55 9.78
N VAL A 59 10.78 2.90 8.63
CA VAL A 59 11.20 1.92 7.61
C VAL A 59 12.55 1.31 7.94
N HIS A 60 13.52 2.15 8.33
CA HIS A 60 14.94 1.77 8.48
C HIS A 60 15.52 2.07 9.88
N GLY A 61 14.70 2.60 10.81
CA GLY A 61 15.11 2.87 12.20
C GLY A 61 16.10 4.03 12.39
N ILE A 62 16.38 4.82 11.35
CA ILE A 62 17.32 5.96 11.41
C ILE A 62 16.51 7.22 11.66
N THR A 63 16.69 7.81 12.83
CA THR A 63 16.04 9.07 13.22
C THR A 63 16.90 10.28 12.84
N PRO A 64 16.31 11.50 12.68
CA PRO A 64 17.09 12.72 12.48
C PRO A 64 18.19 12.93 13.53
N THR A 65 17.95 12.49 14.78
CA THR A 65 18.92 12.56 15.88
C THR A 65 20.13 11.66 15.62
N ASN A 66 19.98 10.49 14.99
CA ASN A 66 21.10 9.63 14.62
C ASN A 66 22.03 10.28 13.58
N LEU A 67 21.51 11.22 12.78
CA LEU A 67 22.27 11.93 11.75
C LEU A 67 22.95 13.21 12.28
N VAL A 68 22.67 13.62 13.53
CA VAL A 68 23.33 14.78 14.15
C VAL A 68 24.82 14.47 14.33
N GLY A 69 25.66 15.14 13.54
CA GLY A 69 27.10 14.91 13.51
C GLY A 69 27.58 13.87 12.48
N ALA A 70 26.68 13.22 11.75
CA ALA A 70 27.04 12.38 10.61
C ALA A 70 27.64 13.24 9.46
N PRO A 71 28.59 12.70 8.67
CA PRO A 71 29.18 13.44 7.54
C PRO A 71 28.14 13.65 6.43
N THR A 72 28.20 14.77 5.72
CA THR A 72 27.37 14.96 4.50
C THR A 72 27.89 14.08 3.36
N PHE A 73 27.08 13.88 2.31
CA PHE A 73 27.53 13.08 1.15
C PHE A 73 28.84 13.61 0.54
N GLU A 74 28.99 14.94 0.44
CA GLU A 74 30.21 15.60 -0.01
C GLU A 74 31.46 15.17 0.76
N HIS A 75 31.34 14.98 2.09
CA HIS A 75 32.44 14.54 2.94
C HIS A 75 32.79 13.07 2.76
N VAL A 76 31.87 12.23 2.29
CA VAL A 76 32.11 10.78 2.10
C VAL A 76 32.38 10.39 0.66
N ALA A 77 32.00 11.24 -0.31
CA ALA A 77 31.97 10.92 -1.74
C ALA A 77 33.31 10.43 -2.30
N ARG A 78 34.44 11.04 -1.92
CA ARG A 78 35.75 10.57 -2.38
C ARG A 78 36.10 9.18 -1.85
N ARG A 79 35.87 8.94 -0.56
CA ARG A 79 36.09 7.62 0.07
C ARG A 79 35.20 6.59 -0.61
N PHE A 80 33.94 6.93 -0.84
CA PHE A 80 32.98 6.06 -1.49
C PHE A 80 33.38 5.75 -2.94
N ALA A 81 33.79 6.74 -3.72
CA ALA A 81 34.33 6.53 -5.07
C ALA A 81 35.55 5.61 -5.07
N GLU A 82 36.48 5.75 -4.12
CA GLU A 82 37.63 4.86 -3.96
C GLU A 82 37.23 3.41 -3.61
N VAL A 83 36.12 3.21 -2.89
CA VAL A 83 35.56 1.89 -2.55
C VAL A 83 34.96 1.22 -3.79
N LEU A 84 34.26 1.98 -4.65
CA LEU A 84 33.58 1.48 -5.85
C LEU A 84 34.50 1.32 -7.07
N ASN A 85 35.58 2.11 -7.14
CA ASN A 85 36.45 2.18 -8.31
C ASN A 85 37.10 0.82 -8.66
N GLY A 86 36.94 0.41 -9.92
CA GLY A 86 37.44 -0.83 -10.49
C GLY A 86 36.62 -2.07 -10.15
N ARG A 87 35.36 -1.91 -9.70
CA ARG A 87 34.47 -3.03 -9.33
C ARG A 87 33.13 -2.99 -10.06
N VAL A 88 32.56 -4.17 -10.28
CA VAL A 88 31.17 -4.30 -10.73
C VAL A 88 30.26 -3.98 -9.54
N ILE A 89 29.31 -3.06 -9.72
CA ILE A 89 28.37 -2.70 -8.67
C ILE A 89 27.21 -3.69 -8.70
N VAL A 90 26.81 -4.18 -7.54
CA VAL A 90 25.73 -5.16 -7.40
C VAL A 90 24.71 -4.61 -6.42
N ALA A 91 23.43 -4.70 -6.76
CA ALA A 91 22.34 -4.31 -5.87
C ALA A 91 21.11 -5.22 -6.07
N HIS A 92 20.10 -5.08 -5.23
CA HIS A 92 18.83 -5.79 -5.37
C HIS A 92 17.73 -4.78 -5.68
N ASN A 93 17.18 -4.81 -6.91
CA ASN A 93 16.39 -3.72 -7.50
C ASN A 93 17.24 -2.50 -7.92
N ALA A 94 18.34 -2.80 -8.62
CA ALA A 94 19.45 -1.88 -8.89
C ALA A 94 19.09 -0.54 -9.55
N SER A 95 17.92 -0.43 -10.19
CA SER A 95 17.40 0.85 -10.70
C SER A 95 17.29 1.94 -9.63
N PHE A 96 17.05 1.54 -8.38
CA PHE A 96 16.99 2.44 -7.23
C PHE A 96 18.38 2.96 -6.86
N GLU A 97 19.34 2.08 -6.61
CA GLU A 97 20.71 2.44 -6.25
C GLU A 97 21.39 3.24 -7.37
N TYR A 98 21.16 2.87 -8.63
CA TYR A 98 21.67 3.60 -9.80
C TYR A 98 21.28 5.08 -9.75
N LYS A 99 19.99 5.36 -9.48
CA LYS A 99 19.45 6.71 -9.43
C LYS A 99 20.08 7.52 -8.30
N PHE A 100 20.16 6.95 -7.09
CA PHE A 100 20.73 7.65 -5.94
C PHE A 100 22.24 7.88 -6.08
N LEU A 101 22.97 6.87 -6.55
CA LEU A 101 24.40 6.95 -6.80
C LEU A 101 24.71 8.03 -7.85
N THR A 102 24.00 8.04 -8.98
CA THR A 102 24.18 9.03 -10.05
C THR A 102 23.79 10.44 -9.59
N ASN A 103 22.69 10.58 -8.82
CA ASN A 103 22.24 11.89 -8.33
C ASN A 103 23.20 12.49 -7.29
N GLU A 104 23.69 11.71 -6.33
CA GLU A 104 24.58 12.22 -5.29
C GLU A 104 25.96 12.60 -5.85
N PHE A 105 26.53 11.80 -6.77
CA PHE A 105 27.76 12.19 -7.48
C PHE A 105 27.53 13.36 -8.45
N GLY A 106 26.40 13.40 -9.15
CA GLY A 106 26.03 14.49 -10.06
C GLY A 106 25.90 15.85 -9.35
N ARG A 107 25.41 15.87 -8.10
CA ARG A 107 25.38 17.08 -7.26
C ARG A 107 26.78 17.64 -6.94
N LEU A 108 27.81 16.79 -7.01
CA LEU A 108 29.22 17.17 -6.83
C LEU A 108 29.93 17.44 -8.16
N GLY A 109 29.20 17.46 -9.28
CA GLY A 109 29.77 17.64 -10.62
C GLY A 109 30.48 16.41 -11.19
N VAL A 110 30.31 15.24 -10.57
CA VAL A 110 30.87 13.97 -11.06
C VAL A 110 29.79 13.18 -11.78
N GLU A 111 29.88 13.12 -13.10
CA GLU A 111 29.01 12.27 -13.92
C GLU A 111 29.59 10.85 -14.00
N LEU A 112 28.76 9.85 -13.69
CA LEU A 112 29.10 8.44 -13.86
C LEU A 112 28.78 8.00 -15.31
N ALA A 113 29.57 7.08 -15.85
CA ALA A 113 29.34 6.52 -17.18
C ALA A 113 28.04 5.70 -17.24
N ASP A 114 27.57 5.37 -18.43
CA ASP A 114 26.32 4.60 -18.65
C ASP A 114 26.31 3.28 -17.85
N GLY A 115 25.14 2.92 -17.30
CA GLY A 115 24.92 1.92 -16.23
C GLY A 115 25.26 0.46 -16.50
N ASN A 116 26.10 0.15 -17.49
CA ASN A 116 26.61 -1.21 -17.77
C ASN A 116 27.48 -1.76 -16.64
N TRP A 117 27.85 -0.92 -15.68
CA TRP A 117 28.62 -1.30 -14.50
C TRP A 117 27.79 -1.86 -13.33
N LEU A 118 26.48 -1.96 -13.52
CA LEU A 118 25.52 -2.35 -12.49
C LEU A 118 24.87 -3.70 -12.80
N LEU A 119 24.85 -4.57 -11.80
CA LEU A 119 24.26 -5.89 -11.86
C LEU A 119 23.11 -6.00 -10.85
N ASP A 120 21.92 -6.33 -11.35
CA ASP A 120 20.71 -6.44 -10.54
C ASP A 120 20.41 -7.90 -10.15
N THR A 121 20.56 -8.19 -8.86
CA THR A 121 20.26 -9.53 -8.32
C THR A 121 18.77 -9.88 -8.37
N MET A 122 17.86 -8.91 -8.48
CA MET A 122 16.44 -9.17 -8.70
C MET A 122 16.19 -9.70 -10.12
N VAL A 123 16.92 -9.19 -11.12
CA VAL A 123 16.88 -9.71 -12.49
C VAL A 123 17.45 -11.12 -12.53
N LEU A 124 18.56 -11.37 -11.81
CA LEU A 124 19.11 -12.72 -11.66
C LEU A 124 18.09 -13.66 -11.00
N ALA A 125 17.44 -13.22 -9.92
CA ALA A 125 16.43 -14.01 -9.22
C ALA A 125 15.27 -14.42 -10.13
N ARG A 126 14.77 -13.52 -11.00
CA ARG A 126 13.71 -13.84 -11.98
C ARG A 126 14.12 -14.95 -12.95
N GLN A 127 15.41 -15.00 -13.32
CA GLN A 127 15.93 -16.03 -14.21
C GLN A 127 16.10 -17.38 -13.52
N PHE A 128 16.47 -17.38 -12.22
CA PHE A 128 16.67 -18.61 -11.45
C PHE A 128 15.38 -19.16 -10.83
N MET A 129 14.39 -18.31 -10.61
CA MET A 129 13.16 -18.63 -9.89
C MET A 129 11.93 -18.09 -10.65
N PRO A 130 11.69 -18.55 -11.90
CA PRO A 130 10.59 -18.04 -12.70
C PRO A 130 9.23 -18.31 -12.02
N GLY A 131 8.38 -17.28 -11.96
CA GLY A 131 7.05 -17.35 -11.33
C GLY A 131 7.04 -17.23 -9.80
N GLN A 132 8.19 -17.09 -9.15
CA GLN A 132 8.27 -16.82 -7.70
C GLN A 132 8.38 -15.32 -7.41
N PRO A 133 7.93 -14.85 -6.24
CA PRO A 133 8.20 -13.49 -5.78
C PRO A 133 9.72 -13.24 -5.65
N VAL A 134 10.21 -12.12 -6.19
CA VAL A 134 11.65 -11.83 -6.30
C VAL A 134 12.13 -10.66 -5.45
N SER A 135 11.36 -10.24 -4.44
CA SER A 135 11.88 -9.27 -3.45
C SER A 135 13.02 -9.89 -2.63
N LEU A 136 13.91 -9.07 -2.06
CA LEU A 136 15.10 -9.54 -1.35
C LEU A 136 14.72 -10.56 -0.27
N LYS A 137 13.73 -10.23 0.58
CA LYS A 137 13.17 -11.14 1.59
C LYS A 137 12.76 -12.50 1.03
N ASN A 138 12.10 -12.53 -0.12
CA ASN A 138 11.64 -13.77 -0.74
C ASN A 138 12.79 -14.57 -1.36
N VAL A 139 13.72 -13.90 -2.04
CA VAL A 139 14.91 -14.55 -2.60
C VAL A 139 15.77 -15.16 -1.50
N LEU A 140 16.01 -14.43 -0.42
CA LEU A 140 16.76 -14.91 0.74
C LEU A 140 16.05 -16.09 1.41
N SER A 141 14.73 -16.02 1.58
CA SER A 141 13.92 -17.11 2.13
C SER A 141 14.02 -18.38 1.26
N ILE A 142 13.85 -18.26 -0.07
CA ILE A 142 13.97 -19.39 -1.00
C ILE A 142 15.39 -19.99 -0.96
N MET A 143 16.40 -19.15 -0.74
CA MET A 143 17.78 -19.59 -0.58
C MET A 143 18.12 -20.06 0.84
N GLY A 144 17.26 -19.89 1.85
CA GLY A 144 17.63 -20.14 3.23
C GLY A 144 18.84 -19.31 3.67
N ILE A 145 18.87 -18.02 3.32
CA ILE A 145 19.85 -17.04 3.79
C ILE A 145 19.13 -16.16 4.83
N GLU A 146 19.69 -16.04 6.03
CA GLU A 146 19.16 -15.16 7.07
C GLU A 146 19.67 -13.73 6.88
N ASN A 147 18.77 -12.76 6.99
CA ASN A 147 19.11 -11.34 7.14
C ASN A 147 18.62 -10.87 8.52
N ARG A 148 19.54 -10.68 9.45
CA ARG A 148 19.25 -10.49 10.88
C ARG A 148 18.99 -9.04 11.29
N ALA A 149 19.25 -8.09 10.39
CA ALA A 149 19.03 -6.66 10.61
C ALA A 149 18.48 -6.03 9.32
N ALA A 150 17.42 -6.63 8.78
CA ALA A 150 16.75 -6.14 7.57
C ALA A 150 16.39 -4.66 7.72
N HIS A 151 16.50 -3.89 6.63
CA HIS A 151 16.34 -2.43 6.64
C HIS A 151 17.47 -1.68 7.35
N THR A 152 18.67 -2.27 7.34
CA THR A 152 19.92 -1.53 7.50
C THR A 152 20.74 -1.76 6.24
N ALA A 153 21.35 -0.69 5.73
CA ALA A 153 22.00 -0.75 4.41
C ALA A 153 23.11 -1.82 4.37
N LEU A 154 23.87 -2.01 5.46
CA LEU A 154 24.93 -3.01 5.45
C LEU A 154 24.38 -4.45 5.48
N ALA A 155 23.35 -4.73 6.28
CA ALA A 155 22.81 -6.09 6.38
C ALA A 155 22.12 -6.52 5.08
N ASP A 156 21.42 -5.59 4.42
CA ASP A 156 20.79 -5.83 3.12
C ASP A 156 21.85 -6.05 2.02
N ALA A 157 22.97 -5.32 2.06
CA ALA A 157 24.12 -5.56 1.20
C ALA A 157 24.82 -6.91 1.48
N GLU A 158 24.97 -7.33 2.74
CA GLU A 158 25.51 -8.65 3.12
C GLU A 158 24.63 -9.80 2.66
N ALA A 159 23.32 -9.66 2.83
CA ALA A 159 22.35 -10.65 2.37
C ALA A 159 22.33 -10.74 0.83
N THR A 160 22.36 -9.60 0.15
CA THR A 160 22.48 -9.52 -1.32
C THR A 160 23.78 -10.16 -1.81
N ALA A 161 24.90 -9.97 -1.10
CA ALA A 161 26.17 -10.60 -1.42
C ALA A 161 26.10 -12.14 -1.29
N ALA A 162 25.43 -12.65 -0.25
CA ALA A 162 25.21 -14.07 -0.08
C ALA A 162 24.31 -14.65 -1.19
N ALA A 163 23.27 -13.92 -1.61
CA ALA A 163 22.44 -14.32 -2.74
C ALA A 163 23.23 -14.35 -4.07
N LEU A 164 24.05 -13.32 -4.33
CA LEU A 164 24.94 -13.29 -5.49
C LEU A 164 25.90 -14.50 -5.51
N GLN A 165 26.50 -14.84 -4.37
CA GLN A 165 27.36 -16.02 -4.26
C GLN A 165 26.62 -17.30 -4.69
N ARG A 166 25.35 -17.48 -4.30
CA ARG A 166 24.52 -18.63 -4.72
C ARG A 166 24.27 -18.61 -6.22
N PHE A 167 23.93 -17.45 -6.79
CA PHE A 167 23.70 -17.32 -8.23
C PHE A 167 24.95 -17.66 -9.05
N VAL A 168 26.11 -17.13 -8.66
CA VAL A 168 27.39 -17.38 -9.33
C VAL A 168 27.83 -18.83 -9.15
N GLN A 169 27.58 -19.44 -7.98
CA GLN A 169 27.83 -20.88 -7.77
C GLN A 169 26.99 -21.76 -8.69
N ALA A 170 25.73 -21.36 -8.94
CA ALA A 170 24.84 -22.10 -9.82
C ALA A 170 25.13 -21.85 -11.32
N ARG A 171 25.50 -20.63 -11.70
CA ARG A 171 25.85 -20.23 -13.07
C ARG A 171 26.97 -19.17 -13.07
N PRO A 172 28.25 -19.58 -13.22
CA PRO A 172 29.38 -18.64 -13.13
C PRO A 172 29.39 -17.55 -14.20
N ASP A 173 28.88 -17.81 -15.40
CA ASP A 173 28.81 -16.88 -16.53
C ASP A 173 27.72 -15.81 -16.38
N ILE A 174 26.86 -15.91 -15.36
CA ILE A 174 25.70 -15.02 -15.22
C ILE A 174 26.07 -13.58 -14.83
N VAL A 175 27.33 -13.32 -14.49
CA VAL A 175 27.84 -12.00 -14.13
C VAL A 175 28.72 -11.39 -15.21
N ASP A 176 28.96 -12.10 -16.32
CA ASP A 176 29.93 -11.71 -17.35
C ASP A 176 29.48 -10.51 -18.22
N TYR A 177 28.22 -10.07 -18.11
CA TYR A 177 27.68 -8.96 -18.88
C TYR A 177 27.90 -7.57 -18.24
N ALA A 178 28.35 -7.52 -16.98
CA ALA A 178 28.54 -6.26 -16.26
C ALA A 178 30.02 -5.84 -16.25
N GLU A 179 30.28 -4.56 -16.49
CA GLU A 179 31.64 -4.00 -16.53
C GLU A 179 32.02 -3.32 -15.18
N PRO A 180 33.30 -3.15 -14.83
CA PRO A 180 33.65 -2.44 -13.60
C PRO A 180 33.44 -0.93 -13.73
N LEU A 181 32.93 -0.28 -12.68
CA LEU A 181 32.83 1.18 -12.59
C LEU A 181 34.23 1.79 -12.36
N TYR A 182 34.66 2.71 -13.22
CA TYR A 182 35.92 3.44 -13.05
C TYR A 182 35.70 4.94 -12.88
N PHE A 183 36.42 5.54 -11.94
CA PHE A 183 36.53 6.97 -11.76
C PHE A 183 37.84 7.45 -12.36
N VAL A 184 37.79 8.41 -13.29
CA VAL A 184 39.02 9.00 -13.84
C VAL A 184 39.70 9.89 -12.78
N PRO A 185 41.05 10.04 -12.81
CA PRO A 185 41.77 10.85 -11.82
C PRO A 185 41.23 12.28 -11.69
N ALA A 186 40.71 12.87 -12.77
CA ALA A 186 40.08 14.19 -12.75
C ALA A 186 38.79 14.22 -11.90
N GLN A 187 37.96 13.19 -11.98
CA GLN A 187 36.75 13.06 -11.14
C GLN A 187 37.13 12.88 -9.67
N LEU A 188 38.09 12.01 -9.36
CA LEU A 188 38.57 11.81 -7.99
C LEU A 188 39.22 13.07 -7.40
N ALA A 189 39.84 13.90 -8.23
CA ALA A 189 40.45 15.17 -7.81
C ALA A 189 39.42 16.27 -7.53
N GLN A 190 38.23 16.21 -8.15
CA GLN A 190 37.12 17.15 -7.89
C GLN A 190 36.44 16.87 -6.55
N LEU A 191 36.50 15.62 -6.08
CA LEU A 191 35.90 15.22 -4.82
C LEU A 191 36.77 15.64 -3.62
N ARG A 192 36.11 16.20 -2.61
CA ARG A 192 36.74 16.60 -1.35
C ARG A 192 37.40 15.39 -0.66
N ILE A 193 38.59 15.59 -0.10
CA ILE A 193 39.27 14.56 0.70
C ILE A 193 38.38 14.21 1.89
N SER A 194 38.05 12.92 2.01
CA SER A 194 37.14 12.42 3.03
C SER A 194 37.86 12.17 4.34
N ASP A 195 37.23 12.58 5.43
CA ASP A 195 37.68 12.35 6.81
C ASP A 195 37.20 10.98 7.35
N VAL A 196 36.41 10.23 6.57
CA VAL A 196 35.89 8.91 6.96
C VAL A 196 36.98 7.83 6.88
N PRO A 197 37.12 6.97 7.90
CA PRO A 197 38.15 5.94 7.97
C PRO A 197 38.20 5.02 6.73
N LEU A 198 39.41 4.54 6.43
CA LEU A 198 39.63 3.48 5.45
C LEU A 198 39.01 2.17 5.93
N LEU A 199 38.52 1.37 4.98
CA LEU A 199 38.11 -0.02 5.18
C LEU A 199 39.21 -0.86 5.85
N GLU A 200 39.00 -1.32 7.09
CA GLU A 200 39.93 -2.22 7.78
C GLU A 200 40.03 -3.60 7.10
N ARG A 201 41.22 -4.21 7.11
CA ARG A 201 41.47 -5.56 6.54
C ARG A 201 41.31 -6.65 7.64
N ASN A 202 40.17 -7.34 7.62
CA ASN A 202 39.84 -8.70 8.13
C ASN A 202 40.21 -9.17 9.56
N ASN A 203 39.26 -9.87 10.20
CA ASN A 203 39.46 -11.25 10.67
C ASN A 203 38.16 -12.05 10.90
N VAL A 204 38.19 -13.31 10.45
CA VAL A 204 37.17 -14.35 10.64
C VAL A 204 37.31 -14.98 12.04
N ARG A 205 36.20 -14.97 12.81
CA ARG A 205 35.78 -15.77 14.00
C ARG A 205 36.77 -16.06 15.15
N ALA A 206 36.41 -15.62 16.38
CA ALA A 206 35.98 -16.47 17.52
C ALA A 206 36.22 -15.80 18.90
N THR A 207 35.17 -15.83 19.75
CA THR A 207 35.16 -15.91 21.23
C THR A 207 35.99 -14.94 22.09
N GLY A 208 35.31 -14.26 23.04
CA GLY A 208 35.85 -13.95 24.36
C GLY A 208 35.94 -12.46 24.71
N ASP A 209 35.19 -12.09 25.76
CA ASP A 209 35.26 -10.91 26.64
C ASP A 209 36.48 -9.99 26.53
N VAL A 210 36.27 -8.66 26.49
CA VAL A 210 36.89 -7.71 27.45
C VAL A 210 36.03 -6.43 27.62
N ALA A 211 35.50 -6.28 28.82
CA ALA A 211 35.25 -5.08 29.64
C ALA A 211 35.43 -3.64 29.09
N ALA A 212 34.36 -2.86 29.30
CA ALA A 212 34.28 -1.63 30.10
C ALA A 212 35.45 -0.62 30.16
N ALA A 213 35.17 0.60 29.70
CA ALA A 213 35.53 1.88 30.33
C ALA A 213 34.42 2.88 29.94
N GLY A 214 33.63 3.52 30.80
CA GLY A 214 33.76 3.80 32.22
C GLY A 214 34.10 5.27 32.44
N THR A 215 33.09 6.15 32.50
CA THR A 215 33.13 7.36 33.34
C THR A 215 31.73 7.64 33.91
N ALA A 216 31.65 7.55 35.23
CA ALA A 216 30.49 7.75 36.07
C ALA A 216 30.38 9.20 36.58
N ALA A 217 29.14 9.66 36.75
CA ALA A 217 28.60 10.52 37.82
C ALA A 217 27.11 10.73 37.44
N ASP A 218 26.09 10.59 38.28
CA ASP A 218 26.00 10.58 39.72
C ASP A 218 24.70 9.86 40.11
N SER A 219 24.73 9.05 41.17
CA SER A 219 23.59 8.28 41.67
C SER A 219 23.32 8.64 43.13
N THR A 220 22.08 8.96 43.48
CA THR A 220 21.56 8.71 44.83
C THR A 220 20.03 8.58 44.83
N ALA A 221 19.51 7.35 44.88
CA ALA A 221 18.37 6.97 45.72
C ALA A 221 18.29 5.43 45.76
N THR A 222 18.41 4.90 46.97
CA THR A 222 18.70 3.51 47.32
C THR A 222 17.46 2.62 47.35
N GLY A 223 17.45 1.62 46.46
CA GLY A 223 16.86 0.29 46.64
C GLY A 223 17.84 -0.71 46.01
N THR A 224 18.24 -1.75 46.75
CA THR A 224 19.27 -2.69 46.34
C THR A 224 18.87 -3.45 45.06
N ALA A 225 19.60 -3.26 43.96
CA ALA A 225 19.35 -3.93 42.68
C ALA A 225 19.28 -5.47 42.78
N ALA A 226 19.93 -6.06 43.80
CA ALA A 226 19.86 -7.49 44.09
C ALA A 226 18.51 -7.94 44.66
N ASP A 227 17.81 -7.12 45.46
CA ASP A 227 16.48 -7.45 45.97
C ASP A 227 15.42 -7.31 44.87
N GLN A 228 15.56 -6.30 44.00
CA GLN A 228 14.67 -6.11 42.85
C GLN A 228 14.78 -7.26 41.84
N GLN A 229 16.00 -7.71 41.54
CA GLN A 229 16.23 -8.80 40.58
C GLN A 229 15.83 -10.18 41.13
N THR A 230 15.78 -10.34 42.45
CA THR A 230 15.28 -11.57 43.09
C THR A 230 13.74 -11.59 43.10
N SER A 231 13.10 -10.44 43.36
CA SER A 231 11.64 -10.26 43.30
C SER A 231 11.08 -10.47 41.89
N GLU A 232 11.76 -9.96 40.86
CA GLU A 232 11.38 -10.10 39.45
C GLU A 232 11.43 -11.57 38.98
N LYS A 233 12.52 -12.26 39.31
CA LYS A 233 12.68 -13.69 38.97
C LYS A 233 11.69 -14.58 39.70
N GLN A 234 11.35 -14.26 40.94
CA GLN A 234 10.37 -15.01 41.72
C GLN A 234 8.94 -14.83 41.16
N TRP A 235 8.59 -13.60 40.77
CA TRP A 235 7.32 -13.28 40.11
C TRP A 235 7.15 -14.03 38.77
N LEU A 236 8.18 -14.03 37.92
CA LEU A 236 8.18 -14.78 36.65
C LEU A 236 8.12 -16.31 36.85
N GLN A 237 8.73 -16.82 37.92
CA GLN A 237 8.68 -18.25 38.26
C GLN A 237 7.31 -18.70 38.80
N GLU A 238 6.60 -17.85 39.51
CA GLU A 238 5.22 -18.13 39.96
C GLU A 238 4.24 -18.10 38.78
N LEU A 239 4.47 -17.22 37.81
CA LEU A 239 3.70 -17.13 36.57
C LEU A 239 3.84 -18.38 35.69
N ALA A 240 5.08 -18.87 35.53
CA ALA A 240 5.41 -20.06 34.76
C ALA A 240 4.60 -21.30 35.17
N GLN A 241 4.10 -21.36 36.40
CA GLN A 241 3.28 -22.46 36.93
C GLN A 241 1.82 -22.41 36.48
N HIS A 242 1.36 -21.29 35.93
CA HIS A 242 -0.05 -21.01 35.63
C HIS A 242 -0.34 -20.81 34.14
N VAL A 243 0.67 -20.98 33.27
CA VAL A 243 0.53 -20.87 31.81
C VAL A 243 -0.37 -21.98 31.29
N ALA A 244 -1.45 -21.60 30.61
CA ALA A 244 -2.41 -22.55 30.04
C ALA A 244 -1.78 -23.36 28.90
N ARG A 245 -2.12 -24.64 28.81
CA ARG A 245 -1.81 -25.45 27.63
C ARG A 245 -2.74 -25.05 26.48
N THR A 246 -2.18 -24.81 25.30
CA THR A 246 -2.91 -24.47 24.07
C THR A 246 -3.63 -25.68 23.48
N GLY A 247 -3.28 -26.90 23.94
CA GLY A 247 -3.91 -28.15 23.52
C GLY A 247 -3.30 -28.76 22.26
N ASP A 248 -2.28 -28.12 21.68
CA ASP A 248 -1.46 -28.65 20.60
C ASP A 248 -0.01 -28.85 21.08
N GLU A 249 0.55 -30.04 20.84
CA GLU A 249 1.88 -30.42 21.34
C GLU A 249 2.99 -29.47 20.85
N ALA A 250 2.82 -28.88 19.66
CA ALA A 250 3.78 -27.97 19.05
C ALA A 250 3.87 -26.63 19.79
N SER A 251 2.74 -25.97 20.01
CA SER A 251 2.67 -24.68 20.71
C SER A 251 2.83 -24.85 22.20
N ASP A 252 2.37 -25.95 22.80
CA ASP A 252 2.65 -26.28 24.20
C ASP A 252 4.15 -26.44 24.46
N GLN A 253 4.88 -27.04 23.52
CA GLN A 253 6.33 -27.18 23.62
C GLN A 253 7.07 -25.86 23.35
N TYR A 254 6.56 -25.04 22.42
CA TYR A 254 7.09 -23.71 22.14
C TYR A 254 6.90 -22.77 23.32
N ILE A 255 5.66 -22.61 23.81
CA ILE A 255 5.34 -21.82 25.01
C ILE A 255 6.06 -22.40 26.22
N GLY A 256 6.09 -23.72 26.38
CA GLY A 256 6.79 -24.36 27.50
C GLY A 256 8.28 -24.03 27.53
N PHE A 257 8.94 -23.91 26.38
CA PHE A 257 10.33 -23.46 26.30
C PHE A 257 10.46 -21.94 26.45
N LEU A 258 9.54 -21.16 25.88
CA LEU A 258 9.50 -19.69 26.02
C LEU A 258 9.41 -19.27 27.48
N VAL A 259 8.56 -19.94 28.25
CA VAL A 259 8.39 -19.74 29.69
C VAL A 259 9.68 -20.04 30.46
N GLN A 260 10.45 -21.05 30.03
CA GLN A 260 11.72 -21.40 30.67
C GLN A 260 12.85 -20.43 30.31
N ALA A 261 12.88 -19.95 29.06
CA ALA A 261 13.87 -18.99 28.58
C ALA A 261 13.63 -17.60 29.20
N MET A 262 12.38 -17.19 29.34
CA MET A 262 12.02 -15.85 29.83
C MET A 262 12.10 -15.70 31.36
N VAL A 263 12.65 -16.67 32.10
CA VAL A 263 12.75 -16.63 33.58
C VAL A 263 13.64 -15.47 34.07
N ASP A 264 14.58 -15.00 33.25
CA ASP A 264 15.43 -13.85 33.57
C ASP A 264 15.01 -12.54 32.86
N GLY A 265 13.87 -12.56 32.18
CA GLY A 265 13.27 -11.41 31.49
C GLY A 265 13.96 -11.02 30.18
N ARG A 266 14.83 -11.87 29.63
CA ARG A 266 15.54 -11.64 28.35
C ARG A 266 15.61 -12.92 27.53
N LEU A 267 15.81 -12.80 26.21
CA LEU A 267 16.08 -13.95 25.35
C LEU A 267 17.48 -13.85 24.75
N ASP A 268 18.35 -14.80 25.07
CA ASP A 268 19.68 -14.83 24.45
C ASP A 268 19.66 -15.47 23.05
N MET A 269 20.76 -15.29 22.30
CA MET A 269 20.87 -15.81 20.93
C MET A 269 20.73 -17.34 20.81
N ARG A 270 21.01 -18.10 21.88
CA ARG A 270 20.87 -19.56 21.91
C ARG A 270 19.42 -19.96 22.19
N GLU A 271 18.75 -19.23 23.07
CA GLU A 271 17.34 -19.41 23.39
C GLU A 271 16.45 -19.04 22.20
N LEU A 272 16.72 -17.91 21.54
CA LEU A 272 16.05 -17.53 20.28
C LEU A 272 16.27 -18.57 19.18
N SER A 273 17.50 -19.04 19.01
CA SER A 273 17.80 -20.09 18.03
C SER A 273 17.07 -21.41 18.34
N LYS A 274 16.82 -21.69 19.63
CA LYS A 274 16.12 -22.90 20.07
C LYS A 274 14.60 -22.77 19.99
N LEU A 275 14.04 -21.60 20.28
CA LEU A 275 12.64 -21.26 19.98
C LEU A 275 12.38 -21.38 18.48
N HIS A 276 13.25 -20.79 17.66
CA HIS A 276 13.18 -20.91 16.20
C HIS A 276 13.31 -22.36 15.72
N GLY A 277 14.18 -23.15 16.37
CA GLY A 277 14.30 -24.59 16.13
C GLY A 277 13.02 -25.36 16.47
N ILE A 278 12.41 -25.09 17.63
CA ILE A 278 11.13 -25.71 18.04
C ILE A 278 10.02 -25.32 17.06
N ALA A 279 9.95 -24.05 16.66
CA ALA A 279 8.98 -23.57 15.67
C ALA A 279 9.17 -24.26 14.31
N ALA A 280 10.41 -24.36 13.82
CA ALA A 280 10.72 -24.99 12.54
C ALA A 280 10.50 -26.52 12.56
N GLU A 281 10.91 -27.21 13.62
CA GLU A 281 10.75 -28.67 13.76
C GLU A 281 9.28 -29.06 13.91
N ARG A 282 8.46 -28.19 14.51
CA ARG A 282 7.04 -28.45 14.78
C ARG A 282 6.10 -27.78 13.77
N GLY A 283 6.63 -27.02 12.82
CA GLY A 283 5.87 -26.41 11.73
C GLY A 283 5.01 -25.21 12.14
N LEU A 284 5.42 -24.45 13.17
CA LEU A 284 4.79 -23.20 13.56
C LEU A 284 5.21 -22.08 12.59
N SER A 285 4.25 -21.39 11.99
CA SER A 285 4.52 -20.24 11.12
C SER A 285 4.88 -18.99 11.93
N ALA A 286 5.40 -17.95 11.27
CA ALA A 286 5.72 -16.68 11.93
C ALA A 286 4.49 -16.02 12.57
N ASP A 287 3.32 -16.16 11.93
CA ASP A 287 2.05 -15.64 12.48
C ASP A 287 1.61 -16.45 13.71
N ASP A 288 1.81 -17.78 13.71
CA ASP A 288 1.54 -18.62 14.88
C ASP A 288 2.47 -18.25 16.05
N VAL A 289 3.75 -17.99 15.78
CA VAL A 289 4.72 -17.55 16.79
C VAL A 289 4.35 -16.18 17.39
N ASN A 290 3.97 -15.21 16.55
CA ASN A 290 3.53 -13.89 17.01
C ASN A 290 2.27 -13.98 17.87
N MET A 291 1.32 -14.84 17.48
CA MET A 291 0.10 -15.09 18.25
C MET A 291 0.42 -15.72 19.63
N LEU A 292 1.37 -16.67 19.69
CA LEU A 292 1.81 -17.27 20.96
C LEU A 292 2.56 -16.28 21.86
N HIS A 293 3.34 -15.35 21.28
CA HIS A 293 3.99 -14.26 22.03
C HIS A 293 2.97 -13.29 22.62
N GLU A 294 1.95 -12.89 21.84
CA GLU A 294 0.88 -12.00 22.31
C GLU A 294 0.04 -12.69 23.40
N GLN A 295 -0.26 -13.99 23.23
CA GLN A 295 -0.96 -14.79 24.23
C GLN A 295 -0.16 -14.88 25.55
N TYR A 296 1.15 -15.11 25.48
CA TYR A 296 2.03 -15.14 26.64
C TYR A 296 2.06 -13.78 27.37
N LEU A 297 2.13 -12.67 26.63
CA LEU A 297 2.08 -11.32 27.19
C LEU A 297 0.74 -11.00 27.85
N GLN A 298 -0.39 -11.38 27.24
CA GLN A 298 -1.71 -11.20 27.83
C GLN A 298 -1.87 -11.97 29.15
N GLN A 299 -1.31 -13.18 29.25
CA GLN A 299 -1.31 -13.95 30.50
C GLN A 299 -0.46 -13.28 31.59
N LEU A 300 0.70 -12.71 31.25
CA LEU A 300 1.53 -11.91 32.15
C LEU A 300 0.74 -10.73 32.74
N ILE A 301 0.00 -10.01 31.88
CA ILE A 301 -0.83 -8.87 32.27
C ILE A 301 -1.97 -9.32 33.21
N VAL A 302 -2.64 -10.44 32.90
CA VAL A 302 -3.73 -10.98 33.75
C VAL A 302 -3.23 -11.34 35.15
N GLN A 303 -2.02 -11.89 35.30
CA GLN A 303 -1.46 -12.18 36.62
C GLN A 303 -0.92 -10.93 37.33
N ALA A 304 -0.42 -9.94 36.60
CA ALA A 304 -0.07 -8.63 37.18
C ALA A 304 -1.29 -7.95 37.83
N TRP A 305 -2.51 -8.27 37.39
CA TRP A 305 -3.76 -7.83 38.01
C TRP A 305 -4.27 -8.72 39.15
N ALA A 306 -3.57 -9.81 39.51
CA ALA A 306 -4.06 -10.79 40.49
C ALA A 306 -4.21 -10.22 41.92
N ASP A 307 -3.38 -9.24 42.29
CA ASP A 307 -3.47 -8.53 43.58
C ASP A 307 -4.32 -7.24 43.51
N GLY A 308 -4.73 -6.86 42.30
CA GLY A 308 -5.59 -5.73 41.99
C GLY A 308 -4.89 -4.41 41.69
N VAL A 309 -3.56 -4.37 41.59
CA VAL A 309 -2.80 -3.18 41.16
C VAL A 309 -1.59 -3.60 40.32
N VAL A 310 -1.50 -3.12 39.07
CA VAL A 310 -0.23 -3.18 38.34
C VAL A 310 0.67 -2.03 38.79
N THR A 311 1.76 -2.36 39.48
CA THR A 311 2.73 -1.37 39.94
C THR A 311 3.53 -0.78 38.78
N GLU A 312 4.10 0.42 38.95
CA GLU A 312 5.02 1.02 37.97
C GLU A 312 6.29 0.17 37.75
N GLN A 313 6.57 -0.75 38.67
CA GLN A 313 7.64 -1.72 38.51
C GLN A 313 7.22 -2.88 37.59
N GLU A 314 6.05 -3.48 37.80
CA GLU A 314 5.51 -4.53 36.93
C GLU A 314 5.22 -4.00 35.51
N ARG A 315 4.75 -2.76 35.39
CA ARG A 315 4.56 -2.09 34.10
C ARG A 315 5.88 -1.97 33.32
N ARG A 316 6.98 -1.60 33.98
CA ARG A 316 8.30 -1.55 33.35
C ARG A 316 8.80 -2.93 32.93
N TRP A 317 8.50 -3.97 33.71
CA TRP A 317 8.84 -5.35 33.37
C TRP A 317 8.05 -5.85 32.15
N LEU A 318 6.74 -5.59 32.09
CA LEU A 318 5.89 -5.95 30.96
C LEU A 318 6.35 -5.28 29.64
N ILE A 319 6.74 -4.00 29.69
CA ILE A 319 7.29 -3.28 28.53
C ILE A 319 8.64 -3.88 28.09
N SER A 320 9.50 -4.25 29.04
CA SER A 320 10.78 -4.90 28.74
C SER A 320 10.59 -6.26 28.06
N ILE A 321 9.67 -7.08 28.59
CA ILE A 321 9.36 -8.40 28.03
C ILE A 321 8.73 -8.28 26.64
N ALA A 322 7.84 -7.30 26.43
CA ALA A 322 7.26 -7.04 25.12
C ALA A 322 8.31 -6.67 24.06
N GLY A 323 9.31 -5.87 24.43
CA GLY A 323 10.44 -5.55 23.54
C GLY A 323 11.25 -6.78 23.12
N GLU A 324 11.51 -7.70 24.05
CA GLU A 324 12.21 -8.96 23.76
C GLU A 324 11.37 -9.93 22.90
N LEU A 325 10.04 -9.81 22.96
CA LEU A 325 9.08 -10.61 22.18
C LEU A 325 8.68 -9.96 20.84
N ASN A 326 9.23 -8.79 20.52
CA ASN A 326 8.89 -7.98 19.34
C ASN A 326 7.42 -7.52 19.30
N ILE A 327 6.90 -7.09 20.45
CA ILE A 327 5.56 -6.51 20.61
C ILE A 327 5.70 -5.02 20.93
N GLU A 328 5.00 -4.17 20.17
CA GLU A 328 5.06 -2.72 20.29
C GLU A 328 4.70 -2.23 21.70
N ARG A 329 5.40 -1.19 22.16
CA ARG A 329 5.16 -0.60 23.50
C ARG A 329 3.72 -0.10 23.64
N GLU A 330 3.18 0.53 22.61
CA GLU A 330 1.81 1.05 22.59
C GLU A 330 0.78 -0.06 22.85
N ARG A 331 1.05 -1.29 22.37
CA ARG A 331 0.18 -2.44 22.58
C ARG A 331 0.13 -2.90 24.04
N VAL A 332 1.25 -2.84 24.76
CA VAL A 332 1.31 -3.11 26.21
C VAL A 332 0.54 -2.04 26.97
N GLU A 333 0.73 -0.78 26.58
CA GLU A 333 0.08 0.35 27.22
C GLU A 333 -1.43 0.31 27.01
N GLU A 334 -1.90 -0.03 25.81
CA GLU A 334 -3.31 -0.31 25.52
C GLU A 334 -3.85 -1.41 26.44
N LEU A 335 -3.22 -2.59 26.50
CA LEU A 335 -3.70 -3.72 27.29
C LEU A 335 -3.68 -3.45 28.82
N VAL A 336 -2.78 -2.60 29.31
CA VAL A 336 -2.72 -2.18 30.71
C VAL A 336 -3.72 -1.06 31.03
N THR A 337 -4.10 -0.23 30.05
CA THR A 337 -4.98 0.93 30.25
C THR A 337 -6.43 0.76 29.76
N SER A 338 -6.73 -0.23 28.93
CA SER A 338 -8.02 -0.42 28.23
C SER A 338 -9.17 -0.92 29.11
N ALA A 339 -9.26 -0.49 30.37
CA ALA A 339 -10.37 -0.82 31.25
C ALA A 339 -11.54 0.17 31.07
N ARG A 340 -12.56 -0.20 30.29
CA ARG A 340 -13.89 0.42 30.39
C ARG A 340 -14.64 -0.11 31.61
N LYS A 341 -15.42 0.76 32.28
CA LYS A 341 -16.20 0.50 33.51
C LYS A 341 -17.09 -0.74 33.41
N LEU A 342 -16.61 -1.89 33.89
CA LEU A 342 -17.43 -3.04 34.27
C LEU A 342 -17.48 -3.10 35.81
N GLU A 343 -18.66 -2.88 36.39
CA GLU A 343 -18.88 -2.99 37.83
C GLU A 343 -19.55 -4.34 38.13
N LEU A 344 -18.90 -5.19 38.92
CA LEU A 344 -19.45 -6.48 39.37
C LEU A 344 -19.87 -6.40 40.83
N ARG A 345 -20.94 -7.11 41.18
CA ARG A 345 -21.47 -7.24 42.55
C ARG A 345 -21.56 -8.72 42.95
N PRO A 346 -21.46 -9.04 44.25
CA PRO A 346 -21.66 -10.41 44.71
C PRO A 346 -23.06 -10.90 44.30
N GLY A 347 -23.14 -12.10 43.72
CA GLY A 347 -24.35 -12.72 43.17
C GLY A 347 -24.59 -12.44 41.69
N ASP A 348 -23.82 -11.55 41.06
CA ASP A 348 -23.93 -11.33 39.62
C ASP A 348 -23.53 -12.59 38.85
N ARG A 349 -24.31 -12.91 37.80
CA ARG A 349 -24.05 -14.09 36.99
C ARG A 349 -23.13 -13.77 35.82
N VAL A 350 -22.02 -14.50 35.74
CA VAL A 350 -20.98 -14.40 34.71
C VAL A 350 -20.99 -15.66 33.85
N THR A 351 -20.78 -15.48 32.56
CA THR A 351 -20.62 -16.58 31.63
C THR A 351 -19.29 -16.48 30.90
N PHE A 352 -18.67 -17.61 30.56
CA PHE A 352 -17.42 -17.68 29.81
C PHE A 352 -17.66 -18.35 28.44
N THR A 353 -17.00 -17.86 27.39
CA THR A 353 -17.06 -18.43 26.04
C THR A 353 -15.74 -18.30 25.28
N GLY A 354 -15.49 -19.20 24.32
CA GLY A 354 -14.25 -19.25 23.54
C GLY A 354 -13.07 -19.97 24.21
N ALA A 355 -11.96 -20.06 23.48
CA ALA A 355 -10.68 -20.63 23.91
C ALA A 355 -9.87 -19.55 24.65
N MET A 356 -9.97 -19.57 25.98
CA MET A 356 -9.46 -18.52 26.86
C MET A 356 -7.97 -18.67 27.12
N ALA A 357 -7.27 -17.54 27.27
CA ALA A 357 -5.86 -17.47 27.65
C ALA A 357 -5.63 -18.05 29.05
N THR A 358 -6.53 -17.83 30.00
CA THR A 358 -6.56 -18.56 31.28
C THR A 358 -7.62 -19.65 31.24
N PRO A 359 -7.35 -20.89 31.73
CA PRO A 359 -8.30 -21.99 31.62
C PRO A 359 -9.64 -21.63 32.25
N ARG A 360 -10.75 -21.98 31.56
CA ARG A 360 -12.11 -21.62 32.00
C ARG A 360 -12.36 -22.00 33.45
N GLU A 361 -11.99 -23.21 33.86
CA GLU A 361 -12.13 -23.71 35.24
C GLU A 361 -11.48 -22.80 36.29
N VAL A 362 -10.34 -22.19 35.97
CA VAL A 362 -9.64 -21.24 36.85
C VAL A 362 -10.45 -19.94 36.97
N TRP A 363 -10.99 -19.44 35.86
CA TRP A 363 -11.87 -18.28 35.86
C TRP A 363 -13.18 -18.53 36.62
N GLU A 364 -13.82 -19.68 36.39
CA GLU A 364 -15.05 -20.04 37.11
C GLU A 364 -14.79 -20.17 38.61
N LYS A 365 -13.66 -20.77 39.00
CA LYS A 365 -13.25 -20.87 40.40
C LYS A 365 -12.98 -19.49 41.02
N ARG A 366 -12.25 -18.61 40.33
CA ARG A 366 -11.96 -17.23 40.78
C ARG A 366 -13.25 -16.41 40.92
N ALA A 367 -14.16 -16.52 39.96
CA ALA A 367 -15.46 -15.84 39.97
C ALA A 367 -16.34 -16.33 41.13
N ARG A 368 -16.48 -17.66 41.30
CA ARG A 368 -17.23 -18.25 42.44
C ARG A 368 -16.64 -17.85 43.79
N THR A 369 -15.31 -17.78 43.90
CA THR A 369 -14.61 -17.36 45.12
C THR A 369 -14.89 -15.89 45.46
N ALA A 370 -15.03 -15.02 44.45
CA ALA A 370 -15.45 -13.63 44.61
C ALA A 370 -16.97 -13.47 44.84
N GLY A 371 -17.72 -14.56 44.97
CA GLY A 371 -19.15 -14.57 45.22
C GLY A 371 -20.02 -14.36 43.97
N LEU A 372 -19.48 -14.57 42.76
CA LEU A 372 -20.23 -14.50 41.50
C LEU A 372 -20.85 -15.86 41.14
N ASP A 373 -21.99 -15.84 40.48
CA ASP A 373 -22.62 -17.05 39.94
C ASP A 373 -22.07 -17.36 38.54
N VAL A 374 -21.79 -18.62 38.24
CA VAL A 374 -21.20 -19.02 36.94
C VAL A 374 -22.06 -20.09 36.28
N GLY A 375 -22.44 -19.83 35.03
CA GLY A 375 -23.15 -20.78 34.18
C GLY A 375 -23.55 -20.16 32.84
N GLY A 376 -24.48 -20.80 32.12
CA GLY A 376 -24.92 -20.34 30.79
C GLY A 376 -25.59 -18.95 30.79
N VAL A 377 -25.69 -18.35 29.59
CA VAL A 377 -26.26 -17.01 29.38
C VAL A 377 -27.78 -17.04 29.54
N ILE A 378 -28.27 -16.25 30.49
CA ILE A 378 -29.70 -16.03 30.78
C ILE A 378 -29.95 -14.54 30.96
N LYS A 379 -31.21 -14.09 31.03
CA LYS A 379 -31.55 -12.66 31.21
C LYS A 379 -30.94 -11.99 32.44
N ALA A 380 -30.58 -12.76 33.46
CA ALA A 380 -29.95 -12.28 34.68
C ALA A 380 -28.41 -12.26 34.62
N SER A 381 -27.79 -12.73 33.53
CA SER A 381 -26.35 -12.66 33.35
C SER A 381 -25.92 -11.19 33.17
N VAL A 382 -24.91 -10.78 33.94
CA VAL A 382 -24.42 -9.39 33.96
C VAL A 382 -23.32 -9.17 32.95
N VAL A 383 -22.52 -10.20 32.66
CA VAL A 383 -21.46 -10.13 31.66
C VAL A 383 -21.13 -11.50 31.06
N LEU A 384 -20.78 -11.49 29.78
CA LEU A 384 -20.16 -12.61 29.09
C LEU A 384 -18.68 -12.30 28.85
N VAL A 385 -17.79 -13.13 29.38
CA VAL A 385 -16.34 -13.02 29.17
C VAL A 385 -15.96 -13.91 27.99
N ALA A 386 -15.32 -13.33 26.99
CA ALA A 386 -14.94 -14.00 25.76
C ALA A 386 -13.44 -13.83 25.48
N ALA A 387 -12.81 -14.85 24.91
CA ALA A 387 -11.44 -14.75 24.39
C ALA A 387 -11.34 -13.69 23.25
N ASP A 388 -12.43 -13.50 22.50
CA ASP A 388 -12.62 -12.42 21.53
C ASP A 388 -13.99 -11.78 21.77
N VAL A 389 -14.02 -10.47 22.04
CA VAL A 389 -15.24 -9.68 22.28
C VAL A 389 -16.19 -9.64 21.08
N HIS A 390 -15.68 -9.89 19.87
CA HIS A 390 -16.46 -9.96 18.65
C HIS A 390 -17.01 -11.37 18.35
N THR A 391 -16.73 -12.36 19.20
CA THR A 391 -17.16 -13.76 19.01
C THR A 391 -18.65 -13.88 18.72
N GLN A 392 -19.02 -14.75 17.78
CA GLN A 392 -20.41 -15.05 17.40
C GLN A 392 -20.91 -16.38 17.98
N SER A 393 -20.29 -16.88 19.05
CA SER A 393 -20.76 -18.09 19.75
C SER A 393 -22.24 -17.99 20.15
N GLY A 394 -22.93 -19.13 20.29
CA GLY A 394 -24.35 -19.14 20.71
C GLY A 394 -24.60 -18.35 22.00
N LYS A 395 -23.66 -18.43 22.96
CA LYS A 395 -23.65 -17.63 24.19
C LYS A 395 -23.51 -16.13 23.91
N ALA A 396 -22.66 -15.71 22.97
CA ALA A 396 -22.49 -14.31 22.58
C ALA A 396 -23.65 -13.75 21.76
N LYS A 397 -24.21 -14.51 20.81
CA LYS A 397 -25.45 -14.15 20.11
C LYS A 397 -26.60 -13.97 21.10
N LYS A 398 -26.73 -14.90 22.06
CA LYS A 398 -27.72 -14.81 23.15
C LYS A 398 -27.46 -13.63 24.09
N ALA A 399 -26.21 -13.36 24.44
CA ALA A 399 -25.85 -12.20 25.27
C ALA A 399 -26.21 -10.88 24.57
N ARG A 400 -25.88 -10.72 23.28
CA ARG A 400 -26.26 -9.55 22.48
C ARG A 400 -27.78 -9.39 22.35
N ALA A 401 -28.50 -10.47 22.07
CA ALA A 401 -29.96 -10.46 21.99
C ALA A 401 -30.63 -10.05 23.32
N LEU A 402 -29.96 -10.33 24.45
CA LEU A 402 -30.42 -9.97 25.79
C LEU A 402 -29.82 -8.65 26.30
N GLY A 403 -29.00 -7.95 25.52
CA GLY A 403 -28.34 -6.69 25.90
C GLY A 403 -27.23 -6.83 26.94
N ILE A 404 -26.67 -8.04 27.11
CA ILE A 404 -25.63 -8.35 28.09
C ILE A 404 -24.25 -7.98 27.49
N PRO A 405 -23.42 -7.20 28.20
CA PRO A 405 -22.11 -6.79 27.71
C PRO A 405 -21.17 -8.01 27.53
N ILE A 406 -20.36 -7.94 26.48
CA ILE A 406 -19.31 -8.93 26.18
C ILE A 406 -17.96 -8.25 26.39
N VAL A 407 -17.09 -8.85 27.19
CA VAL A 407 -15.79 -8.28 27.57
C VAL A 407 -14.67 -9.31 27.40
N ASP A 408 -13.44 -8.83 27.26
CA ASP A 408 -12.25 -9.69 27.23
C ASP A 408 -11.79 -10.11 28.63
N GLU A 409 -10.82 -11.03 28.69
CA GLU A 409 -10.28 -11.58 29.94
C GLU A 409 -9.59 -10.53 30.82
N VAL A 410 -8.96 -9.53 30.20
CA VAL A 410 -8.23 -8.47 30.91
C VAL A 410 -9.23 -7.52 31.60
N THR A 411 -10.29 -7.14 30.90
CA THR A 411 -11.39 -6.33 31.42
C THR A 411 -12.10 -7.04 32.57
N PHE A 412 -12.31 -8.36 32.45
CA PHE A 412 -12.90 -9.16 33.52
C PHE A 412 -11.98 -9.28 34.75
N ALA A 413 -10.67 -9.48 34.54
CA ALA A 413 -9.67 -9.52 35.62
C ALA A 413 -9.71 -8.24 36.46
N HIS A 414 -9.75 -7.08 35.79
CA HIS A 414 -9.91 -5.76 36.41
C HIS A 414 -11.17 -5.66 37.29
N ALA A 415 -12.32 -6.03 36.73
CA ALA A 415 -13.60 -5.91 37.44
C ALA A 415 -13.67 -6.87 38.65
N LEU A 416 -13.10 -8.06 38.52
CA LEU A 416 -13.02 -9.05 39.59
C LEU A 416 -12.09 -8.59 40.72
N ALA A 417 -10.97 -7.96 40.40
CA ALA A 417 -10.06 -7.37 41.38
C ALA A 417 -10.70 -6.21 42.15
N ALA A 418 -11.44 -5.34 41.46
CA ALA A 418 -12.21 -4.25 42.09
C ALA A 418 -13.29 -4.79 43.06
N LEU A 419 -13.98 -5.86 42.69
CA LEU A 419 -14.95 -6.55 43.56
C LEU A 419 -14.28 -7.14 44.81
N ASN A 420 -13.13 -7.81 44.64
CA ASN A 420 -12.38 -8.38 45.76
C ASN A 420 -11.82 -7.29 46.70
N ALA A 421 -11.40 -6.13 46.18
CA ALA A 421 -10.98 -4.99 46.97
C ALA A 421 -12.15 -4.38 47.79
N ALA A 422 -13.32 -4.27 47.17
CA ALA A 422 -14.55 -3.82 47.84
C ALA A 422 -15.02 -4.82 48.92
N GLN A 423 -14.89 -6.13 48.67
CA GLN A 423 -15.18 -7.20 49.64
C GLN A 423 -14.16 -7.24 50.80
N LYS A 424 -12.86 -7.06 50.54
CA LYS A 424 -11.85 -6.96 51.62
C LYS A 424 -12.12 -5.79 52.57
N HIS A 425 -12.72 -4.68 52.09
CA HIS A 425 -13.19 -3.57 52.93
C HIS A 425 -14.49 -3.86 53.71
N SER A 426 -15.28 -4.85 53.30
CA SER A 426 -16.55 -5.22 53.95
C SER A 426 -16.48 -6.50 54.80
N THR A 427 -15.39 -7.28 54.71
CA THR A 427 -15.20 -8.56 55.44
C THR A 427 -14.52 -8.39 56.81
N GLU A 428 -14.31 -7.17 57.32
CA GLU A 428 -14.09 -6.93 58.76
C GLU A 428 -15.40 -7.01 59.59
N GLN A 429 -16.55 -7.31 58.98
CA GLN A 429 -17.81 -7.50 59.69
C GLN A 429 -18.58 -8.75 59.20
N ASN A 430 -18.56 -9.78 60.05
CA ASN A 430 -19.43 -10.97 60.17
C ASN A 430 -19.16 -12.24 59.30
N PRO A 431 -18.91 -13.40 59.94
CA PRO A 431 -18.87 -14.74 59.34
C PRO A 431 -20.08 -15.63 59.71
N ALA A 432 -20.60 -16.41 58.75
CA ALA A 432 -21.50 -17.58 58.85
C ALA A 432 -22.07 -17.86 57.43
N ASP A 433 -22.19 -19.05 56.85
CA ASP A 433 -22.20 -20.43 57.31
C ASP A 433 -21.99 -21.39 56.09
N SER A 434 -21.49 -22.60 56.38
CA SER A 434 -21.71 -23.99 55.85
C SER A 434 -22.64 -24.22 54.61
N GLU A 435 -22.64 -25.32 53.82
CA GLU A 435 -22.00 -26.66 53.75
C GLU A 435 -22.54 -27.38 52.47
N GLU A 436 -21.82 -28.43 52.05
CA GLU A 436 -22.21 -29.69 51.35
C GLU A 436 -23.31 -29.75 50.25
N SER A 437 -23.03 -30.47 49.13
CA SER A 437 -23.55 -31.85 48.89
C SER A 437 -23.46 -32.35 47.43
N THR A 438 -22.86 -33.54 47.26
CA THR A 438 -23.20 -34.68 46.34
C THR A 438 -23.40 -34.43 44.83
N GLY A 439 -22.77 -35.14 43.90
CA GLY A 439 -22.51 -36.59 43.90
C GLY A 439 -23.68 -37.39 43.31
N SER A 440 -24.11 -37.09 42.09
CA SER A 440 -25.00 -37.92 41.26
C SER A 440 -25.16 -37.28 39.86
N ASP A 441 -24.33 -37.65 38.86
CA ASP A 441 -24.77 -37.50 37.45
C ASP A 441 -23.94 -38.23 36.36
N LEU A 442 -22.82 -38.88 36.69
CA LEU A 442 -21.94 -39.52 35.67
C LEU A 442 -22.59 -40.63 34.80
N LEU A 443 -23.76 -41.16 35.15
CA LEU A 443 -24.47 -42.17 34.35
C LEU A 443 -25.64 -41.60 33.52
N SER A 444 -26.01 -40.33 33.71
CA SER A 444 -26.99 -39.64 32.86
C SER A 444 -26.29 -39.01 31.64
N GLU A 445 -25.10 -38.41 31.84
CA GLU A 445 -24.29 -37.78 30.79
C GLU A 445 -23.83 -38.76 29.68
N LEU A 446 -23.53 -40.02 30.03
CA LEU A 446 -23.09 -41.04 29.07
C LEU A 446 -24.18 -41.49 28.08
N ARG A 447 -25.48 -41.32 28.40
CA ARG A 447 -26.57 -41.67 27.47
C ARG A 447 -26.83 -40.58 26.42
N ASP A 448 -26.50 -39.32 26.73
CA ASP A 448 -26.71 -38.20 25.81
C ASP A 448 -25.64 -38.16 24.71
N LEU A 449 -24.38 -38.49 25.01
CA LEU A 449 -23.30 -38.47 24.01
C LEU A 449 -23.50 -39.44 22.85
N THR A 450 -23.93 -40.68 23.11
CA THR A 450 -24.23 -41.65 22.03
C THR A 450 -25.51 -41.31 21.26
N THR A 451 -26.36 -40.45 21.82
CA THR A 451 -27.51 -39.91 21.11
C THR A 451 -27.05 -38.84 20.11
N ILE A 452 -26.15 -37.95 20.53
CA ILE A 452 -25.61 -36.87 19.69
C ILE A 452 -24.60 -37.41 18.67
N PHE A 453 -23.82 -38.44 19.00
CA PHE A 453 -22.80 -39.03 18.12
C PHE A 453 -22.96 -40.56 18.05
N PRO A 454 -23.89 -41.08 17.21
CA PRO A 454 -24.29 -42.50 17.21
C PRO A 454 -23.19 -43.51 16.85
N TRP A 455 -22.09 -43.05 16.24
CA TRP A 455 -20.95 -43.88 15.85
C TRP A 455 -20.00 -44.19 17.03
N LEU A 456 -20.08 -43.46 18.15
CA LEU A 456 -19.37 -43.76 19.39
C LEU A 456 -20.07 -44.92 20.13
N THR A 457 -19.77 -46.17 19.76
CA THR A 457 -20.34 -47.34 20.45
C THR A 457 -19.47 -47.82 21.61
N ASP A 458 -20.07 -48.58 22.53
CA ASP A 458 -19.68 -48.94 23.92
C ASP A 458 -18.32 -49.66 24.13
N ARG A 459 -17.35 -49.55 23.20
CA ARG A 459 -16.01 -50.14 23.30
C ARG A 459 -14.83 -49.16 23.18
N ASP A 460 -15.04 -47.89 22.85
CA ASP A 460 -13.91 -46.95 22.61
C ASP A 460 -13.66 -45.91 23.72
N PHE A 461 -14.48 -45.87 24.77
CA PHE A 461 -14.37 -44.85 25.83
C PHE A 461 -13.17 -45.00 26.78
N SER A 462 -12.35 -46.06 26.67
CA SER A 462 -11.21 -46.26 27.59
C SER A 462 -9.99 -45.34 27.33
N GLY A 463 -10.08 -44.41 26.38
CA GLY A 463 -9.01 -43.44 26.11
C GLY A 463 -9.41 -42.20 25.30
N ILE A 464 -10.71 -41.97 25.08
CA ILE A 464 -11.21 -40.75 24.46
C ILE A 464 -11.60 -39.82 25.60
N GLY A 465 -10.98 -38.64 25.70
CA GLY A 465 -11.45 -37.61 26.64
C GLY A 465 -12.90 -37.27 26.31
N GLU A 466 -13.76 -37.13 27.31
CA GLU A 466 -15.19 -36.76 27.15
C GLU A 466 -15.37 -35.31 26.60
N ASP A 467 -14.32 -34.70 26.09
CA ASP A 467 -14.27 -33.35 25.54
C ASP A 467 -14.40 -33.32 24.01
N VAL A 468 -14.79 -32.16 23.49
CA VAL A 468 -14.99 -31.90 22.05
C VAL A 468 -13.77 -32.35 21.21
N LEU A 469 -12.57 -32.17 21.77
CA LEU A 469 -11.32 -32.48 21.10
C LEU A 469 -11.10 -33.99 20.97
N GLY A 470 -11.41 -34.77 22.02
CA GLY A 470 -11.36 -36.23 21.99
C GLY A 470 -12.29 -36.83 20.94
N ILE A 471 -13.53 -36.32 20.84
CA ILE A 471 -14.52 -36.77 19.86
C ILE A 471 -14.08 -36.42 18.42
N ALA A 472 -13.59 -35.20 18.20
CA ALA A 472 -13.08 -34.78 16.89
C ALA A 472 -11.88 -35.62 16.43
N GLN A 473 -10.96 -35.95 17.35
CA GLN A 473 -9.81 -36.80 17.05
C GLN A 473 -10.22 -38.23 16.68
N ALA A 474 -11.21 -38.80 17.37
CA ALA A 474 -11.73 -40.13 17.05
C ALA A 474 -12.37 -40.15 15.65
N TRP A 475 -13.16 -39.13 15.29
CA TRP A 475 -13.73 -39.01 13.95
C TRP A 475 -12.66 -38.88 12.85
N ILE A 476 -11.67 -38.01 13.04
CA ILE A 476 -10.57 -37.81 12.08
C ILE A 476 -9.76 -39.09 11.86
N LYS A 477 -9.63 -39.91 12.89
CA LYS A 477 -8.88 -41.16 12.82
C LYS A 477 -9.64 -42.23 12.04
N ASP A 478 -10.91 -42.42 12.34
CA ASP A 478 -11.66 -43.60 11.91
C ASP A 478 -12.61 -43.34 10.72
N HIS A 479 -12.87 -42.06 10.38
CA HIS A 479 -13.88 -41.64 9.38
C HIS A 479 -13.33 -40.62 8.36
N GLN A 480 -12.12 -40.86 7.83
CA GLN A 480 -11.41 -39.90 6.95
C GLN A 480 -12.13 -39.61 5.62
N THR A 481 -12.85 -40.58 5.07
CA THR A 481 -13.55 -40.49 3.79
C THR A 481 -15.06 -40.38 3.94
N SER A 482 -15.58 -40.28 5.16
CA SER A 482 -17.00 -40.08 5.42
C SER A 482 -17.31 -38.59 5.41
N GLY A 483 -18.42 -38.21 4.78
CA GLY A 483 -18.89 -36.82 4.79
C GLY A 483 -19.17 -36.35 6.20
N LEU A 484 -18.87 -35.08 6.51
CA LEU A 484 -19.01 -34.49 7.84
C LEU A 484 -20.47 -34.43 8.33
N THR A 485 -21.44 -34.59 7.43
CA THR A 485 -22.86 -34.82 7.79
C THR A 485 -23.09 -36.14 8.55
N GLY A 486 -22.19 -37.12 8.41
CA GLY A 486 -22.22 -38.36 9.18
C GLY A 486 -21.71 -38.22 10.63
N LEU A 487 -21.11 -37.08 10.98
CA LEU A 487 -20.54 -36.84 12.31
C LEU A 487 -21.61 -36.87 13.41
N SER A 488 -22.76 -36.26 13.18
CA SER A 488 -23.89 -36.24 14.12
C SER A 488 -25.21 -36.01 13.36
N PRO A 489 -26.32 -36.69 13.74
CA PRO A 489 -27.64 -36.44 13.18
C PRO A 489 -28.21 -35.05 13.51
N TYR A 490 -27.59 -34.31 14.44
CA TYR A 490 -28.00 -32.96 14.85
C TYR A 490 -27.22 -31.84 14.12
N MET A 491 -26.38 -32.18 13.14
CA MET A 491 -25.62 -31.19 12.39
C MET A 491 -26.48 -30.38 11.40
N ASN A 492 -26.55 -29.06 11.60
CA ASN A 492 -27.14 -28.12 10.64
C ASN A 492 -26.06 -27.31 9.88
N PHE A 493 -25.59 -27.85 8.76
CA PHE A 493 -24.56 -27.21 7.92
C PHE A 493 -25.00 -25.93 7.21
N LEU A 494 -26.28 -25.56 7.24
CA LEU A 494 -26.75 -24.30 6.66
C LEU A 494 -26.54 -23.11 7.60
N ALA A 495 -26.42 -23.34 8.92
CA ALA A 495 -26.16 -22.30 9.93
C ALA A 495 -24.66 -22.14 10.26
N PHE A 496 -23.89 -23.22 10.06
CA PHE A 496 -22.45 -23.33 10.26
C PHE A 496 -21.50 -22.58 9.28
N PRO A 497 -21.93 -22.00 8.13
CA PRO A 497 -20.99 -21.35 7.21
C PRO A 497 -20.33 -20.07 7.75
N GLU A 498 -20.88 -19.39 8.76
CA GLU A 498 -20.44 -18.02 9.13
C GLU A 498 -19.14 -17.92 9.93
N SER A 499 -18.52 -19.05 10.34
CA SER A 499 -17.23 -19.01 11.02
C SER A 499 -16.12 -18.52 10.07
N PRO A 500 -15.24 -17.58 10.47
CA PRO A 500 -14.19 -17.03 9.61
C PRO A 500 -13.27 -18.10 9.00
N GLU A 501 -12.98 -19.16 9.74
CA GLU A 501 -12.19 -20.29 9.26
C GLU A 501 -12.94 -21.14 8.23
N TRP A 502 -14.24 -21.39 8.44
CA TRP A 502 -15.08 -22.09 7.46
C TRP A 502 -15.33 -21.26 6.21
N GLN A 503 -15.49 -19.94 6.33
CA GLN A 503 -15.54 -19.02 5.18
C GLN A 503 -14.27 -19.07 4.34
N ARG A 504 -13.09 -19.17 4.97
CA ARG A 504 -11.81 -19.33 4.25
C ARG A 504 -11.69 -20.70 3.58
N VAL A 505 -12.20 -21.77 4.20
CA VAL A 505 -12.25 -23.12 3.61
C VAL A 505 -13.17 -23.11 2.38
N LEU A 506 -14.36 -22.53 2.51
CA LEU A 506 -15.33 -22.43 1.41
C LEU A 506 -14.79 -21.55 0.27
N ALA A 507 -14.16 -20.42 0.56
CA ALA A 507 -13.51 -19.58 -0.46
C ALA A 507 -12.37 -20.30 -1.19
N LYS A 508 -11.59 -21.12 -0.47
CA LYS A 508 -10.55 -21.96 -1.09
C LYS A 508 -11.09 -23.09 -1.94
N LEU A 509 -12.29 -23.59 -1.63
CA LEU A 509 -13.01 -24.58 -2.41
C LEU A 509 -13.90 -23.95 -3.50
N GLY A 510 -13.94 -22.61 -3.61
CA GLY A 510 -14.77 -21.89 -4.58
C GLY A 510 -16.27 -22.00 -4.29
N LEU A 511 -16.66 -22.13 -3.02
CA LEU A 511 -18.03 -22.33 -2.54
C LEU A 511 -18.58 -21.12 -1.78
N THR A 512 -17.98 -19.93 -1.89
CA THR A 512 -18.49 -18.67 -1.29
C THR A 512 -19.42 -17.90 -2.23
N GLU A 513 -20.33 -17.06 -1.71
CA GLU A 513 -21.10 -16.17 -2.58
C GLU A 513 -20.24 -14.99 -3.04
N PRO A 514 -20.27 -14.59 -4.32
CA PRO A 514 -21.23 -14.99 -5.37
C PRO A 514 -20.72 -16.10 -6.32
N GLU A 515 -19.61 -16.77 -5.99
CA GLU A 515 -18.83 -17.66 -6.88
C GLU A 515 -19.62 -18.90 -7.35
N VAL A 516 -20.65 -19.33 -6.60
CA VAL A 516 -21.61 -20.38 -7.01
C VAL A 516 -23.03 -19.81 -7.04
N LYS A 517 -23.56 -19.53 -8.24
CA LYS A 517 -24.92 -18.96 -8.44
C LYS A 517 -26.06 -19.92 -8.07
N ASP A 518 -25.82 -21.23 -8.13
CA ASP A 518 -26.81 -22.25 -7.72
C ASP A 518 -26.65 -22.57 -6.22
N THR A 519 -27.49 -21.93 -5.42
CA THR A 519 -27.55 -22.12 -3.96
C THR A 519 -27.81 -23.57 -3.58
N SER A 520 -28.51 -24.36 -4.41
CA SER A 520 -28.84 -25.76 -4.12
C SER A 520 -27.65 -26.70 -4.33
N LEU A 521 -26.82 -26.45 -5.35
CA LEU A 521 -25.59 -27.19 -5.64
C LEU A 521 -24.51 -26.89 -4.59
N ARG A 522 -24.33 -25.61 -4.25
CA ARG A 522 -23.42 -25.17 -3.18
C ARG A 522 -23.73 -25.88 -1.86
N ASN A 523 -24.99 -25.88 -1.45
CA ASN A 523 -25.43 -26.51 -0.21
C ASN A 523 -25.29 -28.04 -0.21
N ARG A 524 -25.34 -28.69 -1.38
CA ARG A 524 -25.09 -30.14 -1.52
C ARG A 524 -23.60 -30.46 -1.36
N LEU A 525 -22.74 -29.72 -2.05
CA LEU A 525 -21.28 -29.91 -1.99
C LEU A 525 -20.72 -29.68 -0.59
N ILE A 526 -21.24 -28.68 0.15
CA ILE A 526 -20.86 -28.42 1.55
C ILE A 526 -21.22 -29.59 2.47
N ARG A 527 -22.36 -30.26 2.23
CA ARG A 527 -22.84 -31.40 3.04
C ARG A 527 -22.02 -32.68 2.84
N GLU A 528 -21.33 -32.80 1.72
CA GLU A 528 -20.57 -33.99 1.32
C GLU A 528 -19.07 -33.90 1.64
N LEU A 529 -18.59 -32.76 2.16
CA LEU A 529 -17.19 -32.55 2.54
C LEU A 529 -16.69 -33.60 3.53
N THR A 530 -15.55 -34.22 3.24
CA THR A 530 -14.90 -35.22 4.09
C THR A 530 -13.69 -34.64 4.83
N VAL A 531 -13.20 -35.36 5.86
CA VAL A 531 -11.96 -34.97 6.55
C VAL A 531 -10.76 -34.95 5.60
N ARG A 532 -10.75 -35.85 4.59
CA ARG A 532 -9.71 -35.91 3.56
C ARG A 532 -9.71 -34.67 2.67
N ASP A 533 -10.88 -34.23 2.20
CA ASP A 533 -11.00 -33.01 1.38
C ASP A 533 -10.47 -31.79 2.13
N LEU A 534 -10.69 -31.72 3.46
CA LEU A 534 -10.14 -30.66 4.30
C LEU A 534 -8.62 -30.75 4.49
N GLN A 535 -8.03 -31.95 4.47
CA GLN A 535 -6.59 -32.17 4.57
C GLN A 535 -5.85 -31.87 3.27
N ASP A 536 -6.51 -32.08 2.12
CA ASP A 536 -5.94 -31.84 0.79
C ASP A 536 -5.92 -30.34 0.43
N LEU A 537 -6.58 -29.49 1.23
CA LEU A 537 -6.51 -28.03 1.10
C LEU A 537 -5.12 -27.48 1.45
N LYS A 538 -4.50 -26.80 0.47
CA LYS A 538 -3.20 -26.15 0.63
C LYS A 538 -3.22 -25.12 1.76
N GLY A 539 -2.48 -25.42 2.84
CA GLY A 539 -2.36 -24.60 4.05
C GLY A 539 -3.21 -25.07 5.25
N TYR A 540 -3.88 -26.23 5.14
CA TYR A 540 -4.66 -26.86 6.21
C TYR A 540 -4.03 -28.19 6.64
N GLY A 541 -3.03 -28.10 7.52
CA GLY A 541 -2.42 -29.29 8.13
C GLY A 541 -3.32 -29.95 9.18
N ARG A 542 -2.83 -31.07 9.74
CA ARG A 542 -3.56 -31.93 10.71
C ARG A 542 -4.24 -31.16 11.86
N VAL A 543 -3.59 -30.11 12.36
CA VAL A 543 -4.09 -29.28 13.48
C VAL A 543 -5.27 -28.38 13.07
N ARG A 544 -5.21 -27.76 11.88
CA ARG A 544 -6.30 -26.90 11.39
C ARG A 544 -7.52 -27.71 11.00
N VAL A 545 -7.33 -28.91 10.43
CA VAL A 545 -8.42 -29.86 10.19
C VAL A 545 -9.03 -30.32 11.50
N GLN A 546 -8.22 -30.60 12.52
CA GLN A 546 -8.72 -30.95 13.85
C GLN A 546 -9.54 -29.83 14.48
N LYS A 547 -9.13 -28.57 14.34
CA LYS A 547 -9.89 -27.40 14.78
C LYS A 547 -11.24 -27.30 14.05
N LEU A 548 -11.26 -27.47 12.72
CA LEU A 548 -12.49 -27.42 11.93
C LEU A 548 -13.49 -28.54 12.29
N VAL A 549 -13.00 -29.77 12.52
CA VAL A 549 -13.86 -30.88 12.98
C VAL A 549 -14.31 -30.67 14.43
N ALA A 550 -13.47 -30.11 15.30
CA ALA A 550 -13.86 -29.75 16.67
C ALA A 550 -14.93 -28.65 16.71
N ASP A 551 -14.85 -27.66 15.81
CA ASP A 551 -15.90 -26.66 15.62
C ASP A 551 -17.22 -27.31 15.19
N ALA A 552 -17.16 -28.32 14.32
CA ALA A 552 -18.35 -29.08 13.88
C ALA A 552 -18.94 -29.94 15.01
N VAL A 553 -18.10 -30.59 15.82
CA VAL A 553 -18.55 -31.32 17.03
C VAL A 553 -19.23 -30.35 18.01
N THR A 554 -18.65 -29.17 18.24
CA THR A 554 -19.24 -28.14 19.11
C THR A 554 -20.60 -27.66 18.61
N HIS A 555 -20.74 -27.46 17.28
CA HIS A 555 -22.01 -27.07 16.68
C HIS A 555 -23.10 -28.12 16.83
N ALA A 556 -22.77 -29.42 16.71
CA ALA A 556 -23.72 -30.50 16.96
C ALA A 556 -24.24 -30.52 18.41
N PHE A 557 -23.38 -30.22 19.38
CA PHE A 557 -23.79 -30.06 20.78
C PHE A 557 -24.73 -28.86 20.96
N ASP A 558 -24.37 -27.70 20.38
CA ASP A 558 -25.17 -26.48 20.47
C ASP A 558 -26.59 -26.65 19.87
N GLU A 559 -26.71 -27.36 18.72
CA GLU A 559 -28.01 -27.64 18.07
C GLU A 559 -28.86 -28.65 18.86
N PHE A 560 -28.23 -29.66 19.47
CA PHE A 560 -28.92 -30.60 20.36
C PHE A 560 -29.48 -29.91 21.61
N GLU A 561 -28.69 -29.03 22.25
CA GLU A 561 -29.11 -28.25 23.41
C GLU A 561 -30.17 -27.18 23.08
N ALA A 562 -30.21 -26.69 21.83
CA ALA A 562 -31.21 -25.72 21.36
C ALA A 562 -32.62 -26.30 21.15
N GLY A 563 -32.75 -27.64 21.06
CA GLY A 563 -34.03 -28.36 21.20
C GLY A 563 -34.97 -28.38 20.00
N ASP A 564 -34.51 -28.09 18.78
CA ASP A 564 -35.38 -28.04 17.58
C ASP A 564 -35.34 -29.36 16.79
N VAL A 565 -36.04 -30.38 17.29
CA VAL A 565 -36.28 -31.62 16.55
C VAL A 565 -37.60 -31.48 15.79
N THR A 566 -37.54 -31.09 14.51
CA THR A 566 -38.62 -31.44 13.56
C THR A 566 -38.03 -31.97 12.25
N ALA A 567 -38.40 -33.22 11.99
CA ALA A 567 -38.11 -33.95 10.78
C ALA A 567 -38.98 -33.47 9.61
N ASP A 568 -38.38 -33.02 8.52
CA ASP A 568 -38.79 -33.28 7.13
C ASP A 568 -37.98 -32.38 6.21
N HIS A 569 -37.25 -32.93 5.23
CA HIS A 569 -36.99 -32.29 3.93
C HIS A 569 -36.42 -33.32 2.94
N THR A 570 -37.29 -34.25 2.54
CA THR A 570 -37.26 -34.86 1.20
C THR A 570 -38.37 -34.21 0.36
N ALA A 571 -38.04 -33.79 -0.87
CA ALA A 571 -38.90 -33.59 -2.06
C ALA A 571 -39.01 -32.16 -2.67
N ASN A 572 -38.74 -32.14 -3.98
CA ASN A 572 -39.33 -31.37 -5.09
C ASN A 572 -39.27 -29.83 -5.15
N HIS A 573 -38.73 -29.29 -6.27
CA HIS A 573 -39.56 -28.70 -7.33
C HIS A 573 -38.81 -28.53 -8.68
N THR A 574 -39.58 -28.71 -9.75
CA THR A 574 -39.28 -28.78 -11.18
C THR A 574 -39.53 -27.45 -11.92
N ALA A 575 -38.79 -27.21 -13.00
CA ALA A 575 -39.10 -26.54 -14.29
C ALA A 575 -39.99 -25.25 -14.34
N ASP A 576 -39.51 -24.14 -14.94
CA ASP A 576 -39.67 -23.76 -16.38
C ASP A 576 -39.29 -22.27 -16.63
N ASP A 577 -39.03 -21.91 -17.91
CA ASP A 577 -38.83 -20.56 -18.54
C ASP A 577 -37.45 -19.84 -18.35
N THR A 578 -36.68 -19.35 -19.35
CA THR A 578 -36.87 -19.02 -20.79
C THR A 578 -35.53 -18.80 -21.54
N ALA A 579 -35.61 -18.82 -22.88
CA ALA A 579 -34.62 -18.82 -23.97
C ALA A 579 -33.60 -17.67 -24.16
N ASP A 580 -32.64 -17.99 -25.06
CA ASP A 580 -31.73 -17.19 -25.92
C ASP A 580 -30.39 -16.68 -25.36
N ASN A 581 -29.38 -17.58 -25.38
CA ASN A 581 -27.97 -17.23 -25.48
C ASN A 581 -27.32 -18.08 -26.61
N PRO A 582 -26.84 -17.51 -27.73
CA PRO A 582 -26.24 -18.28 -28.83
C PRO A 582 -24.78 -18.71 -28.58
N PHE A 583 -24.25 -18.50 -27.37
CA PHE A 583 -22.86 -18.85 -27.01
C PHE A 583 -22.73 -19.72 -25.76
N ASP A 584 -23.82 -20.33 -25.29
CA ASP A 584 -23.78 -21.25 -24.15
C ASP A 584 -24.05 -22.69 -24.60
N ASN A 585 -23.01 -23.33 -25.15
CA ASN A 585 -22.93 -24.77 -25.30
C ASN A 585 -21.61 -25.22 -24.67
N THR A 586 -21.58 -25.29 -23.34
CA THR A 586 -20.55 -26.04 -22.62
C THR A 586 -21.17 -27.12 -21.72
N SER A 587 -22.24 -27.74 -22.19
CA SER A 587 -22.67 -29.07 -21.77
C SER A 587 -22.63 -30.01 -22.98
N ASP A 588 -21.46 -30.46 -23.42
CA ASP A 588 -21.39 -31.58 -24.38
C ASP A 588 -19.98 -32.17 -24.48
N PHE A 589 -19.55 -32.88 -23.44
CA PHE A 589 -18.66 -34.03 -23.64
C PHE A 589 -19.42 -35.29 -23.24
N GLY A 590 -20.62 -35.47 -23.80
CA GLY A 590 -21.45 -36.67 -23.66
C GLY A 590 -20.79 -37.91 -24.26
N ILE A 591 -19.61 -38.29 -23.76
CA ILE A 591 -18.91 -39.52 -24.08
C ILE A 591 -19.17 -40.48 -22.94
N SER A 592 -20.20 -41.31 -23.13
CA SER A 592 -20.42 -42.51 -22.34
C SER A 592 -19.38 -43.55 -22.76
N TRP A 593 -18.44 -43.89 -21.86
CA TRP A 593 -17.31 -44.80 -22.12
C TRP A 593 -17.69 -46.29 -22.18
N ASP A 594 -18.87 -46.62 -22.68
CA ASP A 594 -19.45 -47.97 -22.55
C ASP A 594 -19.63 -48.73 -23.86
N ASP A 595 -19.21 -48.22 -25.03
CA ASP A 595 -19.40 -48.95 -26.29
C ASP A 595 -18.12 -49.06 -27.15
N THR A 596 -17.66 -50.30 -27.30
CA THR A 596 -16.49 -50.67 -28.10
C THR A 596 -16.82 -50.69 -29.59
N THR A 597 -16.67 -49.56 -30.29
CA THR A 597 -16.44 -49.55 -31.75
C THR A 597 -15.38 -48.52 -32.16
N THR A 598 -14.42 -48.99 -32.97
CA THR A 598 -13.11 -48.40 -33.27
C THR A 598 -12.98 -47.21 -34.26
N PRO A 599 -14.02 -46.46 -34.71
CA PRO A 599 -13.81 -45.21 -35.46
C PRO A 599 -13.63 -43.92 -34.62
N GLU A 600 -14.10 -43.89 -33.36
CA GLU A 600 -14.21 -42.64 -32.57
C GLU A 600 -12.89 -42.18 -31.94
N THR A 601 -11.94 -43.11 -31.72
CA THR A 601 -10.69 -42.79 -31.03
C THR A 601 -9.72 -41.95 -31.88
N SER A 602 -9.67 -42.12 -33.21
CA SER A 602 -8.77 -41.30 -34.04
C SER A 602 -9.23 -39.86 -34.12
N VAL A 603 -10.52 -39.63 -34.36
CA VAL A 603 -11.10 -38.28 -34.41
C VAL A 603 -10.91 -37.56 -33.07
N LEU A 604 -11.09 -38.29 -31.96
CA LEU A 604 -10.82 -37.77 -30.63
C LEU A 604 -9.34 -37.40 -30.43
N LEU A 605 -8.41 -38.27 -30.84
CA LEU A 605 -6.96 -37.99 -30.74
C LEU A 605 -6.54 -36.80 -31.60
N ASP A 606 -7.11 -36.69 -32.81
CA ASP A 606 -6.86 -35.58 -33.72
C ASP A 606 -7.42 -34.26 -33.15
N TRP A 607 -8.61 -34.30 -32.54
CA TRP A 607 -9.19 -33.17 -31.81
C TRP A 607 -8.32 -32.74 -30.61
N LEU A 608 -7.84 -33.70 -29.81
CA LEU A 608 -6.95 -33.44 -28.68
C LEU A 608 -5.60 -32.85 -29.12
N ALA A 609 -5.07 -33.31 -30.26
CA ALA A 609 -3.84 -32.78 -30.85
C ALA A 609 -4.02 -31.31 -31.27
N ILE A 610 -5.12 -30.99 -31.97
CA ILE A 610 -5.36 -29.62 -32.45
C ILE A 610 -5.69 -28.68 -31.29
N THR A 611 -6.56 -29.08 -30.36
CA THR A 611 -6.96 -28.23 -29.22
C THR A 611 -5.88 -28.07 -28.15
N GLY A 612 -4.86 -28.93 -28.12
CA GLY A 612 -3.81 -28.91 -27.09
C GLY A 612 -4.30 -29.34 -25.70
N ALA A 613 -5.50 -29.93 -25.60
CA ALA A 613 -6.12 -30.35 -24.35
C ALA A 613 -5.51 -31.64 -23.75
N SER A 614 -4.54 -32.26 -24.43
CA SER A 614 -3.91 -33.52 -24.00
C SER A 614 -3.23 -33.44 -22.64
N ASN A 615 -2.54 -32.33 -22.34
CA ASN A 615 -1.88 -32.14 -21.04
C ASN A 615 -2.89 -32.03 -19.89
N ARG A 616 -4.04 -31.36 -20.12
CA ARG A 616 -5.11 -31.26 -19.10
C ARG A 616 -5.75 -32.61 -18.80
N ILE A 617 -6.02 -33.43 -19.82
CA ILE A 617 -6.62 -34.77 -19.64
C ILE A 617 -5.65 -35.73 -18.96
N LEU A 618 -4.35 -35.62 -19.21
CA LEU A 618 -3.33 -36.47 -18.60
C LEU A 618 -2.98 -36.06 -17.15
N ASP A 619 -3.03 -34.76 -16.82
CA ASP A 619 -2.65 -34.24 -15.51
C ASP A 619 -3.81 -34.20 -14.49
N GLN A 620 -5.07 -34.08 -14.94
CA GLN A 620 -6.25 -33.99 -14.05
C GLN A 620 -6.95 -35.33 -13.77
N ALA A 621 -6.52 -36.43 -14.38
CA ALA A 621 -7.09 -37.74 -14.10
C ALA A 621 -6.50 -38.34 -12.81
N GLU A 622 -7.03 -37.93 -11.65
CA GLU A 622 -6.75 -38.59 -10.37
C GLU A 622 -7.13 -40.09 -10.40
N ASP A 623 -8.08 -40.47 -11.26
CA ASP A 623 -8.31 -41.85 -11.68
C ASP A 623 -7.87 -42.08 -13.13
N LYS A 624 -6.67 -42.64 -13.29
CA LYS A 624 -6.18 -43.21 -14.57
C LYS A 624 -7.08 -44.32 -15.14
N ALA A 625 -8.20 -44.67 -14.51
CA ALA A 625 -9.12 -45.71 -14.95
C ALA A 625 -10.09 -45.27 -16.06
N TYR A 626 -10.38 -43.97 -16.22
CA TYR A 626 -11.43 -43.47 -17.12
C TYR A 626 -10.98 -43.01 -18.51
N VAL A 627 -9.68 -42.84 -18.74
CA VAL A 627 -9.14 -42.61 -20.10
C VAL A 627 -8.96 -43.97 -20.80
N PRO A 628 -9.31 -44.17 -22.07
CA PRO A 628 -9.02 -45.42 -22.75
C PRO A 628 -7.51 -45.65 -22.87
N GLU A 629 -7.06 -46.90 -22.69
CA GLU A 629 -5.67 -47.32 -22.87
C GLU A 629 -5.11 -46.84 -24.23
N ALA A 630 -5.92 -46.96 -25.29
CA ALA A 630 -5.56 -46.54 -26.64
C ALA A 630 -5.28 -45.03 -26.78
N VAL A 631 -5.92 -44.20 -25.95
CA VAL A 631 -5.67 -42.75 -25.93
C VAL A 631 -4.37 -42.48 -25.17
N ARG A 632 -4.16 -43.13 -24.01
CA ARG A 632 -2.92 -43.00 -23.21
C ARG A 632 -1.66 -43.41 -23.96
N GLU A 633 -1.69 -44.52 -24.69
CA GLU A 633 -0.54 -45.04 -25.44
C GLU A 633 -0.12 -44.11 -26.59
N GLN A 634 -1.05 -43.32 -27.13
CA GLN A 634 -0.83 -42.49 -28.32
C GLN A 634 -0.62 -41.00 -28.02
N VAL A 635 -0.68 -40.56 -26.76
CA VAL A 635 -0.46 -39.14 -26.42
C VAL A 635 0.94 -38.66 -26.83
N ALA A 636 1.95 -39.52 -26.77
CA ALA A 636 3.31 -39.19 -27.22
C ALA A 636 3.42 -38.93 -28.73
N SER A 637 2.44 -39.40 -29.53
CA SER A 637 2.40 -39.24 -30.99
C SER A 637 1.50 -38.09 -31.48
N LEU A 638 0.96 -37.25 -30.59
CA LEU A 638 0.04 -36.19 -31.00
C LEU A 638 0.68 -35.17 -31.94
N ASN A 639 1.98 -34.88 -31.81
CA ASN A 639 2.67 -33.96 -32.73
C ASN A 639 2.78 -34.51 -34.15
N ASP A 640 2.97 -35.82 -34.29
CA ASP A 640 2.98 -36.49 -35.60
C ASP A 640 1.57 -36.40 -36.24
N ARG A 641 0.51 -36.55 -35.43
CA ARG A 641 -0.87 -36.37 -35.88
C ARG A 641 -1.18 -34.95 -36.34
N ILE A 642 -0.70 -33.91 -35.64
CA ILE A 642 -0.85 -32.51 -36.11
C ILE A 642 -0.29 -32.37 -37.53
N THR A 643 0.89 -32.94 -37.78
CA THR A 643 1.53 -32.91 -39.10
C THR A 643 0.69 -33.64 -40.15
N ASP A 644 0.19 -34.83 -39.82
CA ASP A 644 -0.65 -35.63 -40.73
C ASP A 644 -1.97 -34.94 -41.09
N ILE A 645 -2.63 -34.30 -40.12
CA ILE A 645 -3.87 -33.54 -40.31
C ILE A 645 -3.61 -32.33 -41.21
N LEU A 646 -2.54 -31.57 -40.97
CA LEU A 646 -2.16 -30.43 -41.80
C LEU A 646 -1.91 -30.86 -43.25
N THR A 647 -1.11 -31.90 -43.47
CA THR A 647 -0.87 -32.46 -44.81
C THR A 647 -2.13 -33.08 -45.42
N GLY A 648 -3.06 -33.58 -44.61
CA GLY A 648 -4.37 -34.06 -45.03
C GLY A 648 -5.24 -32.92 -45.56
N ALA A 649 -5.33 -31.82 -44.83
CA ALA A 649 -6.07 -30.62 -45.22
C ALA A 649 -5.49 -29.98 -46.49
N GLU A 650 -4.15 -29.90 -46.62
CA GLU A 650 -3.50 -29.46 -47.86
C GLU A 650 -3.95 -30.29 -49.07
N ARG A 651 -4.02 -31.62 -48.92
CA ARG A 651 -4.49 -32.53 -49.97
C ARG A 651 -5.97 -32.36 -50.30
N GLU A 652 -6.82 -32.14 -49.31
CA GLU A 652 -8.26 -31.88 -49.50
C GLU A 652 -8.49 -30.58 -50.29
N ILE A 653 -7.80 -29.50 -49.91
CA ILE A 653 -7.87 -28.22 -50.61
C ILE A 653 -7.32 -28.34 -52.03
N GLN A 654 -6.19 -29.04 -52.21
CA GLN A 654 -5.62 -29.28 -53.54
C GLN A 654 -6.57 -30.09 -54.42
N HIS A 655 -7.22 -31.13 -53.87
CA HIS A 655 -8.20 -31.92 -54.60
C HIS A 655 -9.38 -31.09 -55.10
N ILE A 656 -9.87 -30.15 -54.28
CA ILE A 656 -10.90 -29.19 -54.69
C ILE A 656 -10.36 -28.28 -55.80
N ALA A 657 -9.14 -27.74 -55.64
CA ALA A 657 -8.53 -26.86 -56.62
C ALA A 657 -8.30 -27.53 -57.99
N ASP A 658 -8.01 -28.83 -58.01
CA ASP A 658 -7.79 -29.61 -59.23
C ASP A 658 -9.08 -29.93 -60.01
N GLN A 659 -10.27 -29.65 -59.45
CA GLN A 659 -11.55 -29.89 -60.13
C GLN A 659 -11.76 -28.98 -61.36
N ASP A 660 -11.15 -27.79 -61.37
CA ASP A 660 -11.19 -26.85 -62.50
C ASP A 660 -9.89 -26.03 -62.54
N GLU A 661 -9.23 -25.97 -63.70
CA GLU A 661 -7.96 -25.26 -63.90
C GLU A 661 -7.99 -23.77 -63.51
N ARG A 662 -9.19 -23.18 -63.38
CA ARG A 662 -9.39 -21.77 -62.99
C ARG A 662 -9.56 -21.57 -61.48
N PHE A 663 -9.85 -22.63 -60.71
CA PHE A 663 -10.04 -22.53 -59.26
C PHE A 663 -8.79 -22.04 -58.53
N PRO A 664 -7.56 -22.52 -58.81
CA PRO A 664 -6.35 -21.97 -58.20
C PRO A 664 -6.20 -20.47 -58.45
N VAL A 665 -6.56 -19.98 -59.64
CA VAL A 665 -6.48 -18.55 -59.97
C VAL A 665 -7.51 -17.73 -59.20
N ILE A 666 -8.71 -18.25 -58.98
CA ILE A 666 -9.75 -17.60 -58.16
C ILE A 666 -9.34 -17.61 -56.68
N LEU A 667 -8.88 -18.76 -56.16
CA LEU A 667 -8.34 -18.90 -54.80
C LEU A 667 -7.18 -17.95 -54.51
N ASN A 668 -6.30 -17.71 -55.50
CA ASN A 668 -5.08 -16.94 -55.28
C ASN A 668 -5.25 -15.45 -55.53
N ARG A 669 -6.09 -15.05 -56.50
CA ARG A 669 -6.17 -13.65 -56.95
C ARG A 669 -7.46 -12.95 -56.57
N ARG A 670 -8.53 -13.69 -56.28
CA ARG A 670 -9.86 -13.11 -56.01
C ARG A 670 -10.20 -13.07 -54.55
N LEU A 671 -10.07 -14.20 -53.87
CA LEU A 671 -10.42 -14.32 -52.46
C LEU A 671 -9.44 -13.56 -51.54
N PRO A 672 -8.12 -13.54 -51.80
CA PRO A 672 -7.15 -12.78 -50.99
C PRO A 672 -6.94 -11.34 -51.52
N ASP A 673 -6.75 -11.20 -52.83
CA ASP A 673 -6.28 -9.94 -53.47
C ASP A 673 -7.40 -9.12 -54.16
N GLY A 674 -8.65 -9.57 -54.08
CA GLY A 674 -9.82 -8.79 -54.51
C GLY A 674 -9.98 -8.58 -56.03
N ALA A 675 -9.28 -9.36 -56.89
CA ALA A 675 -9.42 -9.24 -58.34
C ALA A 675 -10.88 -9.30 -58.78
N THR A 676 -11.28 -8.38 -59.67
CA THR A 676 -12.68 -8.24 -60.07
C THR A 676 -13.12 -9.38 -60.98
N LEU A 677 -14.42 -9.71 -60.96
CA LEU A 677 -15.00 -10.71 -61.87
C LEU A 677 -14.75 -10.39 -63.34
N ALA A 678 -14.58 -9.11 -63.69
CA ALA A 678 -14.31 -8.67 -65.04
C ALA A 678 -12.89 -9.00 -65.49
N GLU A 679 -11.90 -8.77 -64.63
CA GLU A 679 -10.48 -9.07 -64.90
C GLU A 679 -10.27 -10.59 -65.08
N LEU A 680 -10.87 -11.40 -64.20
CA LEU A 680 -10.81 -12.85 -64.32
C LEU A 680 -11.62 -13.35 -65.52
N GLY A 681 -12.73 -12.70 -65.85
CA GLY A 681 -13.52 -13.03 -67.04
C GLY A 681 -12.70 -12.85 -68.31
N GLN A 682 -11.95 -11.74 -68.41
CA GLN A 682 -11.01 -11.51 -69.50
C GLN A 682 -9.88 -12.54 -69.52
N GLN A 683 -9.30 -12.87 -68.37
CA GLN A 683 -8.20 -13.84 -68.27
C GLN A 683 -8.63 -15.26 -68.68
N PHE A 684 -9.82 -15.71 -68.27
CA PHE A 684 -10.33 -17.03 -68.58
C PHE A 684 -11.05 -17.12 -69.93
N GLY A 685 -11.25 -15.99 -70.62
CA GLY A 685 -12.02 -15.93 -71.86
C GLY A 685 -13.52 -16.21 -71.68
N VAL A 686 -14.10 -15.87 -70.51
CA VAL A 686 -15.51 -16.13 -70.17
C VAL A 686 -16.21 -14.87 -69.65
N SER A 687 -17.55 -14.91 -69.58
CA SER A 687 -18.31 -13.77 -69.05
C SER A 687 -18.11 -13.57 -67.54
N ARG A 688 -18.32 -12.33 -67.06
CA ARG A 688 -18.33 -11.99 -65.62
C ARG A 688 -19.24 -12.93 -64.80
N GLU A 689 -20.40 -13.24 -65.37
CA GLU A 689 -21.37 -14.15 -64.75
C GLU A 689 -20.86 -15.58 -64.67
N ARG A 690 -20.11 -16.04 -65.68
CA ARG A 690 -19.49 -17.37 -65.65
C ARG A 690 -18.39 -17.47 -64.58
N VAL A 691 -17.62 -16.41 -64.36
CA VAL A 691 -16.65 -16.35 -63.25
C VAL A 691 -17.36 -16.42 -61.91
N ARG A 692 -18.48 -15.70 -61.74
CA ARG A 692 -19.28 -15.76 -60.51
C ARG A 692 -19.82 -17.17 -60.25
N GLN A 693 -20.25 -17.88 -61.29
CA GLN A 693 -20.66 -19.28 -61.16
C GLN A 693 -19.52 -20.21 -60.74
N LEU A 694 -18.30 -20.00 -61.27
CA LEU A 694 -17.11 -20.76 -60.88
C LEU A 694 -16.69 -20.46 -59.44
N GLU A 695 -16.73 -19.19 -59.03
CA GLU A 695 -16.50 -18.77 -57.64
C GLU A 695 -17.52 -19.43 -56.71
N ASN A 696 -18.82 -19.39 -57.02
CA ASN A 696 -19.83 -20.04 -56.20
C ASN A 696 -19.64 -21.57 -56.13
N ALA A 697 -19.22 -22.22 -57.23
CA ALA A 697 -18.94 -23.65 -57.25
C ALA A 697 -17.71 -24.01 -56.40
N LEU A 698 -16.66 -23.19 -56.46
CA LEU A 698 -15.47 -23.32 -55.61
C LEU A 698 -15.82 -23.14 -54.13
N LEU A 699 -16.58 -22.10 -53.78
CA LEU A 699 -16.99 -21.85 -52.39
C LEU A 699 -17.90 -22.98 -51.87
N ALA A 700 -18.77 -23.54 -52.71
CA ALA A 700 -19.57 -24.71 -52.35
C ALA A 700 -18.71 -25.96 -52.12
N ALA A 701 -17.67 -26.17 -52.93
CA ALA A 701 -16.73 -27.28 -52.75
C ALA A 701 -15.86 -27.11 -51.48
N LEU A 702 -15.42 -25.88 -51.17
CA LEU A 702 -14.72 -25.57 -49.91
C LEU A 702 -15.62 -25.71 -48.68
N ALA A 703 -16.91 -25.41 -48.81
CA ALA A 703 -17.88 -25.61 -47.74
C ALA A 703 -18.07 -27.09 -47.38
N ASP A 704 -17.85 -27.99 -48.33
CA ASP A 704 -17.85 -29.46 -48.19
C ASP A 704 -16.42 -30.02 -48.17
N ALA A 705 -15.45 -29.22 -47.74
CA ALA A 705 -14.07 -29.68 -47.58
C ALA A 705 -14.02 -30.86 -46.60
N GLY A 706 -13.06 -31.76 -46.81
CA GLY A 706 -12.97 -33.01 -46.08
C GLY A 706 -12.74 -32.85 -44.57
N PRO A 707 -12.73 -33.99 -43.85
CA PRO A 707 -12.71 -34.00 -42.38
C PRO A 707 -11.47 -33.33 -41.77
N ASN A 708 -10.33 -33.27 -42.49
CA ASN A 708 -9.13 -32.61 -41.95
C ASN A 708 -9.28 -31.07 -41.93
N CYS A 709 -9.91 -30.49 -42.96
CA CYS A 709 -10.22 -29.06 -42.97
C CYS A 709 -11.24 -28.71 -41.89
N GLU A 710 -12.27 -29.55 -41.69
CA GLU A 710 -13.31 -29.32 -40.69
C GLU A 710 -12.76 -29.36 -39.25
N ILE A 711 -11.95 -30.38 -38.93
CA ILE A 711 -11.37 -30.52 -37.58
C ILE A 711 -10.35 -29.41 -37.29
N LEU A 712 -9.55 -28.99 -38.28
CA LEU A 712 -8.65 -27.85 -38.11
C LEU A 712 -9.42 -26.55 -37.91
N ARG A 713 -10.42 -26.26 -38.75
CA ARG A 713 -11.20 -25.02 -38.64
C ARG A 713 -11.84 -24.89 -37.26
N THR A 714 -12.49 -25.96 -36.81
CA THR A 714 -13.20 -25.99 -35.53
C THR A 714 -12.24 -26.00 -34.34
N GLY A 715 -11.16 -26.79 -34.43
CA GLY A 715 -10.16 -26.90 -33.37
C GLY A 715 -9.31 -25.63 -33.19
N LEU A 716 -8.97 -24.93 -34.27
CA LEU A 716 -8.29 -23.63 -34.22
C LEU A 716 -9.17 -22.56 -33.59
N PHE A 717 -10.44 -22.51 -33.98
CA PHE A 717 -11.39 -21.60 -33.34
C PHE A 717 -11.54 -21.92 -31.86
N HIS A 718 -11.70 -23.19 -31.49
CA HIS A 718 -11.79 -23.60 -30.07
C HIS A 718 -10.53 -23.25 -29.26
N ARG A 719 -9.33 -23.38 -29.85
CA ARG A 719 -8.06 -23.15 -29.14
C ARG A 719 -7.70 -21.68 -29.01
N TYR A 720 -8.00 -20.86 -30.01
CA TYR A 720 -7.44 -19.50 -30.13
C TYR A 720 -8.50 -18.38 -30.16
N ALA A 721 -9.80 -18.71 -30.26
CA ALA A 721 -10.85 -17.71 -30.09
C ALA A 721 -11.05 -17.38 -28.59
N PRO A 722 -11.53 -16.16 -28.26
CA PRO A 722 -11.89 -15.10 -29.18
C PRO A 722 -10.70 -14.22 -29.64
N LEU A 723 -9.54 -14.33 -29.00
CA LEU A 723 -8.34 -13.55 -29.33
C LEU A 723 -7.05 -14.30 -28.98
N ALA A 724 -6.07 -14.32 -29.89
CA ALA A 724 -4.74 -14.89 -29.66
C ALA A 724 -3.64 -14.16 -30.45
N LEU A 725 -2.38 -14.39 -30.09
CA LEU A 725 -1.23 -13.88 -30.84
C LEU A 725 -0.82 -14.86 -31.94
N ILE A 726 -0.53 -14.35 -33.14
CA ILE A 726 -0.03 -15.13 -34.28
C ILE A 726 1.29 -15.83 -33.95
N SER A 727 2.12 -15.23 -33.09
CA SER A 727 3.36 -15.86 -32.60
C SER A 727 3.08 -17.16 -31.82
N GLN A 728 1.98 -17.23 -31.06
CA GLN A 728 1.57 -18.45 -30.36
C GLN A 728 1.15 -19.53 -31.35
N LEU A 729 0.28 -19.18 -32.32
CA LEU A 729 -0.15 -20.12 -33.36
C LEU A 729 1.06 -20.66 -34.15
N ARG A 730 2.04 -19.80 -34.45
CA ARG A 730 3.25 -20.16 -35.21
C ARG A 730 4.17 -21.10 -34.44
N ASN A 731 4.27 -20.94 -33.13
CA ASN A 731 5.05 -21.84 -32.27
C ASN A 731 4.35 -23.18 -32.10
N ASP A 732 3.03 -23.17 -31.90
CA ASP A 732 2.24 -24.37 -31.64
C ASP A 732 2.00 -25.21 -32.91
N MET A 733 1.79 -24.56 -34.06
CA MET A 733 1.48 -25.20 -35.34
C MET A 733 2.10 -24.43 -36.51
N PRO A 734 3.42 -24.55 -36.73
CA PRO A 734 4.12 -23.82 -37.79
C PRO A 734 3.59 -24.13 -39.19
N GLY A 735 3.06 -25.34 -39.42
CA GLY A 735 2.48 -25.75 -40.69
C GLY A 735 1.18 -25.02 -41.09
N LEU A 736 0.53 -24.28 -40.19
CA LEU A 736 -0.57 -23.39 -40.59
C LEU A 736 -0.09 -22.21 -41.45
N PHE A 737 1.20 -21.88 -41.36
CA PHE A 737 1.80 -20.75 -42.05
C PHE A 737 2.55 -21.15 -43.33
N THR A 738 2.52 -22.45 -43.71
CA THR A 738 3.01 -22.90 -45.01
C THR A 738 2.03 -22.51 -46.10
N VAL A 739 2.57 -22.21 -47.28
CA VAL A 739 1.77 -21.98 -48.49
C VAL A 739 1.75 -23.30 -49.27
N PRO A 740 0.58 -23.94 -49.44
CA PRO A 740 0.48 -25.18 -50.20
C PRO A 740 0.90 -24.97 -51.67
N ASP A 741 1.39 -26.03 -52.32
CA ASP A 741 1.83 -25.97 -53.72
C ASP A 741 0.69 -25.48 -54.64
N GLY A 742 0.96 -24.44 -55.43
CA GLY A 742 -0.04 -23.86 -56.34
C GLY A 742 -0.99 -22.84 -55.69
N MET A 743 -0.85 -22.56 -54.38
CA MET A 743 -1.60 -21.53 -53.66
C MET A 743 -0.76 -20.26 -53.42
N SER A 744 -1.41 -19.13 -53.11
CA SER A 744 -0.74 -17.87 -52.73
C SER A 744 -0.95 -17.47 -51.26
N ALA A 745 -1.90 -18.11 -50.57
CA ALA A 745 -2.21 -17.83 -49.18
C ALA A 745 -1.77 -18.99 -48.28
N PRO A 746 -1.35 -18.70 -47.02
CA PRO A 746 -1.06 -19.75 -46.05
C PRO A 746 -2.27 -20.63 -45.75
N LEU A 747 -2.01 -21.86 -45.32
CA LEU A 747 -3.06 -22.83 -44.99
C LEU A 747 -4.08 -22.29 -43.97
N LEU A 748 -3.65 -21.49 -42.98
CA LEU A 748 -4.52 -20.82 -42.01
C LEU A 748 -5.63 -19.99 -42.66
N ASN A 749 -5.31 -19.26 -43.72
CA ASN A 749 -6.25 -18.40 -44.43
C ASN A 749 -7.23 -19.25 -45.27
N LEU A 750 -6.73 -20.33 -45.86
CA LEU A 750 -7.53 -21.24 -46.69
C LEU A 750 -8.52 -22.03 -45.84
N ILE A 751 -8.12 -22.51 -44.64
CA ILE A 751 -9.00 -23.22 -43.70
C ILE A 751 -10.18 -22.34 -43.27
N ASN A 752 -9.96 -21.04 -43.08
CA ASN A 752 -11.02 -20.09 -42.70
C ASN A 752 -12.10 -19.91 -43.78
N LEU A 753 -11.86 -20.40 -45.00
CA LEU A 753 -12.83 -20.40 -46.11
C LEU A 753 -13.62 -21.72 -46.20
N THR A 754 -13.34 -22.71 -45.35
CA THR A 754 -13.96 -24.04 -45.37
C THR A 754 -15.15 -24.18 -44.40
N GLY A 755 -15.95 -25.25 -44.53
CA GLY A 755 -16.92 -25.66 -43.50
C GLY A 755 -18.17 -24.79 -43.34
N THR A 756 -18.59 -24.07 -44.38
CA THR A 756 -19.80 -23.22 -44.40
C THR A 756 -20.96 -23.87 -45.16
N ALA A 757 -21.24 -25.15 -44.91
CA ALA A 757 -22.28 -25.89 -45.61
C ALA A 757 -23.65 -25.19 -45.49
N GLY A 758 -24.24 -24.79 -46.62
CA GLY A 758 -25.56 -24.16 -46.69
C GLY A 758 -25.60 -22.63 -46.69
N ALA A 759 -24.47 -21.93 -46.50
CA ALA A 759 -24.40 -20.47 -46.61
C ALA A 759 -24.10 -20.02 -48.06
N ALA A 760 -24.77 -18.97 -48.55
CA ALA A 760 -24.58 -18.46 -49.90
C ALA A 760 -23.21 -17.77 -50.13
N VAL A 761 -22.51 -17.43 -49.05
CA VAL A 761 -21.17 -16.82 -49.01
C VAL A 761 -20.44 -17.39 -47.79
N PRO A 762 -19.19 -17.87 -47.90
CA PRO A 762 -18.43 -18.30 -46.73
C PRO A 762 -18.23 -17.14 -45.76
N GLN A 763 -18.59 -17.35 -44.50
CA GLN A 763 -18.32 -16.40 -43.43
C GLN A 763 -17.04 -16.82 -42.72
N ALA A 764 -16.00 -15.99 -42.84
CA ALA A 764 -14.79 -16.13 -42.06
C ALA A 764 -15.12 -16.13 -40.57
N GLN A 765 -14.62 -17.12 -39.82
CA GLN A 765 -14.80 -17.21 -38.37
C GLN A 765 -13.81 -16.33 -37.61
N TRP A 766 -12.68 -16.00 -38.24
CA TRP A 766 -11.67 -15.10 -37.68
C TRP A 766 -11.08 -14.18 -38.75
N SER A 767 -10.40 -13.14 -38.31
CA SER A 767 -9.53 -12.28 -39.12
C SER A 767 -8.11 -12.30 -38.55
N ILE A 768 -7.15 -11.91 -39.40
CA ILE A 768 -5.76 -11.70 -38.99
C ILE A 768 -5.45 -10.23 -39.21
N ASP A 769 -5.08 -9.53 -38.13
CA ASP A 769 -4.64 -8.13 -38.19
C ASP A 769 -3.28 -8.00 -37.50
N GLY A 770 -2.22 -7.87 -38.30
CA GLY A 770 -0.84 -7.85 -37.83
C GLY A 770 -0.49 -9.14 -37.09
N GLU A 771 -0.15 -9.01 -35.81
CA GLU A 771 0.20 -10.12 -34.92
C GLU A 771 -1.03 -10.77 -34.24
N TRP A 772 -2.25 -10.40 -34.60
CA TRP A 772 -3.46 -10.84 -33.88
C TRP A 772 -4.33 -11.78 -34.70
N PHE A 773 -4.71 -12.90 -34.08
CA PHE A 773 -5.84 -13.74 -34.49
C PHE A 773 -7.08 -13.25 -33.75
N ILE A 774 -8.10 -12.80 -34.49
CA ILE A 774 -9.29 -12.14 -33.93
C ILE A 774 -10.53 -12.87 -34.39
N ALA A 775 -11.34 -13.40 -33.47
CA ALA A 775 -12.62 -14.00 -33.82
C ALA A 775 -13.59 -12.93 -34.36
N THR A 776 -14.40 -13.29 -35.35
CA THR A 776 -15.40 -12.40 -35.93
C THR A 776 -16.37 -11.88 -34.86
N GLY A 777 -16.53 -10.56 -34.75
CA GLY A 777 -17.38 -9.91 -33.73
C GLY A 777 -16.70 -9.66 -32.38
N PHE A 778 -15.43 -10.04 -32.20
CA PHE A 778 -14.71 -9.80 -30.94
C PHE A 778 -14.60 -8.32 -30.58
N GLU A 779 -14.28 -7.44 -31.52
CA GLU A 779 -14.06 -6.01 -31.23
C GLU A 779 -15.35 -5.32 -30.72
N ASP A 780 -16.50 -5.65 -31.32
CA ASP A 780 -17.80 -5.17 -30.86
C ASP A 780 -18.15 -5.73 -29.47
N LYS A 781 -17.84 -7.01 -29.22
CA LYS A 781 -18.00 -7.63 -27.90
C LYS A 781 -17.09 -6.95 -26.88
N PHE A 782 -15.83 -6.68 -27.23
CA PHE A 782 -14.86 -6.02 -26.37
C PHE A 782 -15.35 -4.63 -25.96
N ALA A 783 -15.77 -3.81 -26.92
CA ALA A 783 -16.33 -2.48 -26.64
C ALA A 783 -17.56 -2.57 -25.73
N THR A 784 -18.46 -3.51 -25.99
CA THR A 784 -19.69 -3.74 -25.21
C THR A 784 -19.37 -4.12 -23.76
N VAL A 785 -18.44 -5.06 -23.54
CA VAL A 785 -18.06 -5.52 -22.21
C VAL A 785 -17.34 -4.40 -21.43
N VAL A 786 -16.45 -3.65 -22.09
CA VAL A 786 -15.82 -2.48 -21.47
C VAL A 786 -16.88 -1.47 -21.03
N GLU A 787 -17.87 -1.16 -21.87
CA GLU A 787 -18.96 -0.25 -21.51
C GLU A 787 -19.79 -0.75 -20.31
N GLN A 788 -20.09 -2.05 -20.26
CA GLN A 788 -20.87 -2.68 -19.18
C GLN A 788 -20.13 -2.70 -17.82
N LEU A 789 -18.82 -2.92 -17.84
CA LEU A 789 -18.01 -3.02 -16.63
C LEU A 789 -17.47 -1.67 -16.15
N THR A 790 -17.58 -0.63 -16.98
CA THR A 790 -17.09 0.71 -16.63
C THR A 790 -18.05 1.38 -15.66
N ASP A 791 -17.53 1.80 -14.51
CA ASP A 791 -18.28 2.59 -13.54
C ASP A 791 -18.45 4.07 -13.98
N ASP A 792 -19.19 4.83 -13.18
CA ASP A 792 -19.44 6.26 -13.44
C ASP A 792 -18.14 7.10 -13.49
N PHE A 793 -17.06 6.61 -12.86
CA PHE A 793 -15.74 7.25 -12.81
C PHE A 793 -14.83 6.86 -13.97
N GLY A 794 -15.25 5.92 -14.83
CA GLY A 794 -14.47 5.47 -15.97
C GLY A 794 -13.47 4.37 -15.63
N ILE A 795 -13.79 3.51 -14.68
CA ILE A 795 -12.94 2.41 -14.20
C ILE A 795 -13.64 1.09 -14.44
N ALA A 796 -12.92 0.11 -14.98
CA ALA A 796 -13.38 -1.27 -15.10
C ALA A 796 -12.30 -2.24 -14.56
N PRO A 797 -12.63 -3.27 -13.76
CA PRO A 797 -11.67 -4.26 -13.31
C PRO A 797 -11.13 -5.08 -14.49
N LEU A 798 -9.81 -5.14 -14.66
CA LEU A 798 -9.21 -5.82 -15.81
C LEU A 798 -9.40 -7.34 -15.75
N SER A 799 -9.36 -7.92 -14.54
CA SER A 799 -9.59 -9.34 -14.32
C SER A 799 -11.03 -9.76 -14.69
N GLU A 800 -12.01 -8.91 -14.39
CA GLU A 800 -13.41 -9.12 -14.76
C GLU A 800 -13.64 -8.96 -16.26
N LEU A 801 -13.00 -7.97 -16.89
CA LEU A 801 -12.97 -7.82 -18.35
C LEU A 801 -12.40 -9.07 -19.02
N ALA A 802 -11.25 -9.56 -18.53
CA ALA A 802 -10.60 -10.76 -19.03
C ALA A 802 -11.49 -12.01 -18.86
N ALA A 803 -12.08 -12.20 -17.68
CA ALA A 803 -12.99 -13.31 -17.39
C ALA A 803 -14.25 -13.28 -18.28
N THR A 804 -14.87 -12.11 -18.45
CA THR A 804 -16.08 -11.94 -19.27
C THR A 804 -15.81 -12.19 -20.76
N LEU A 805 -14.61 -11.83 -21.23
CA LEU A 805 -14.18 -12.12 -22.59
C LEU A 805 -13.71 -13.56 -22.78
N GLY A 806 -13.40 -14.29 -21.69
CA GLY A 806 -12.82 -15.62 -21.74
C GLY A 806 -11.38 -15.63 -22.25
N ILE A 807 -10.64 -14.54 -22.04
CA ILE A 807 -9.26 -14.35 -22.53
C ILE A 807 -8.32 -14.21 -21.31
N PRO A 808 -7.11 -14.80 -21.32
CA PRO A 808 -6.12 -14.55 -20.28
C PRO A 808 -5.79 -13.05 -20.13
N GLU A 809 -5.66 -12.58 -18.88
CA GLU A 809 -5.46 -11.16 -18.59
C GLU A 809 -4.25 -10.55 -19.34
N GLU A 810 -3.16 -11.30 -19.48
CA GLU A 810 -1.95 -10.85 -20.19
C GLU A 810 -2.21 -10.51 -21.67
N ILE A 811 -3.06 -11.29 -22.34
CA ILE A 811 -3.42 -11.06 -23.74
C ILE A 811 -4.31 -9.84 -23.87
N VAL A 812 -5.24 -9.65 -22.92
CA VAL A 812 -6.09 -8.44 -22.85
C VAL A 812 -5.25 -7.19 -22.58
N ARG A 813 -4.23 -7.27 -21.70
CA ARG A 813 -3.28 -6.17 -21.45
C ARG A 813 -2.55 -5.77 -22.72
N GLU A 814 -2.02 -6.74 -23.45
CA GLU A 814 -1.25 -6.50 -24.65
C GLU A 814 -2.14 -5.92 -25.77
N TRP A 815 -3.37 -6.43 -25.92
CA TRP A 815 -4.37 -5.86 -26.83
C TRP A 815 -4.67 -4.40 -26.50
N ILE A 816 -4.97 -4.09 -25.24
CA ILE A 816 -5.27 -2.72 -24.79
C ILE A 816 -4.10 -1.79 -25.07
N ALA A 817 -2.87 -2.21 -24.76
CA ALA A 817 -1.66 -1.42 -24.93
C ALA A 817 -1.35 -1.10 -26.40
N GLN A 818 -1.62 -2.03 -27.32
CA GLN A 818 -1.28 -1.89 -28.74
C GLN A 818 -2.41 -1.30 -29.59
N ARG A 819 -3.67 -1.58 -29.25
CA ARG A 819 -4.84 -1.34 -30.13
C ARG A 819 -5.84 -0.32 -29.60
N THR A 820 -5.75 0.07 -28.32
CA THR A 820 -6.76 0.95 -27.71
C THR A 820 -6.14 2.23 -27.11
N MET A 821 -6.99 3.20 -26.80
CA MET A 821 -6.60 4.43 -26.10
C MET A 821 -6.66 4.32 -24.57
N TYR A 822 -7.18 3.21 -24.04
CA TYR A 822 -7.35 3.02 -22.60
C TYR A 822 -6.01 2.85 -21.88
N LYS A 823 -6.01 3.08 -20.58
CA LYS A 823 -4.81 2.89 -19.74
C LYS A 823 -5.10 1.89 -18.64
N ILE A 824 -4.07 1.12 -18.27
CA ILE A 824 -4.18 0.14 -17.19
C ILE A 824 -3.38 0.66 -16.01
N PHE A 825 -4.00 0.69 -14.84
CA PHE A 825 -3.39 1.11 -13.59
C PHE A 825 -3.83 0.15 -12.47
N GLU A 826 -2.87 -0.45 -11.76
CA GLU A 826 -3.13 -1.36 -10.62
C GLU A 826 -4.22 -2.42 -10.90
N GLY A 827 -4.19 -3.05 -12.08
CA GLY A 827 -5.18 -4.08 -12.44
C GLY A 827 -6.55 -3.55 -12.86
N HIS A 828 -6.69 -2.25 -13.08
CA HIS A 828 -7.93 -1.61 -13.52
C HIS A 828 -7.74 -0.88 -14.84
N LEU A 829 -8.75 -0.96 -15.71
CA LEU A 829 -8.84 -0.25 -16.97
C LEU A 829 -9.46 1.13 -16.75
N PHE A 830 -8.74 2.17 -17.15
CA PHE A 830 -9.19 3.55 -17.11
C PHE A 830 -9.68 3.93 -18.51
N THR A 831 -10.98 4.14 -18.64
CA THR A 831 -11.64 4.44 -19.92
C THR A 831 -11.72 5.94 -20.19
N LYS A 832 -11.78 6.78 -19.14
CA LYS A 832 -11.78 8.25 -19.22
C LYS A 832 -10.39 8.82 -18.94
N VAL A 833 -9.51 8.80 -19.94
CA VAL A 833 -8.08 9.22 -19.79
C VAL A 833 -7.72 10.53 -20.49
N THR A 834 -8.71 11.28 -20.97
CA THR A 834 -8.51 12.45 -21.84
C THR A 834 -8.06 13.69 -21.08
N SER A 835 -8.53 13.92 -19.85
CA SER A 835 -8.15 15.08 -19.03
C SER A 835 -7.34 14.69 -17.79
N VAL A 836 -6.71 15.69 -17.14
CA VAL A 836 -6.06 15.48 -15.83
C VAL A 836 -7.11 15.22 -14.76
N SER A 837 -8.24 15.94 -14.82
CA SER A 837 -9.32 15.76 -13.85
C SER A 837 -9.96 14.39 -13.95
N ASP A 838 -10.18 13.84 -15.16
CA ASP A 838 -10.75 12.50 -15.31
C ASP A 838 -9.83 11.41 -14.72
N ARG A 839 -8.52 11.54 -14.94
CA ARG A 839 -7.54 10.62 -14.33
C ARG A 839 -7.47 10.75 -12.82
N ALA A 840 -7.55 11.97 -12.29
CA ALA A 840 -7.58 12.20 -10.85
C ALA A 840 -8.86 11.65 -10.21
N VAL A 841 -10.01 11.85 -10.86
CA VAL A 841 -11.31 11.33 -10.42
C VAL A 841 -11.31 9.81 -10.43
N ALA A 842 -10.84 9.18 -11.50
CA ALA A 842 -10.70 7.73 -11.58
C ALA A 842 -9.73 7.20 -10.51
N LEU A 843 -8.61 7.89 -10.27
CA LEU A 843 -7.69 7.50 -9.21
C LEU A 843 -8.31 7.61 -7.82
N LEU A 844 -9.02 8.70 -7.52
CA LEU A 844 -9.70 8.90 -6.24
C LEU A 844 -10.77 7.82 -6.03
N ALA A 845 -11.57 7.52 -7.05
CA ALA A 845 -12.57 6.45 -7.01
C ALA A 845 -11.93 5.08 -6.74
N HIS A 846 -10.87 4.73 -7.47
CA HIS A 846 -10.12 3.48 -7.28
C HIS A 846 -9.54 3.34 -5.86
N ARG A 847 -8.94 4.41 -5.34
CA ARG A 847 -8.33 4.39 -4.00
C ARG A 847 -9.36 4.45 -2.86
N GLY A 848 -10.58 4.88 -3.14
CA GLY A 848 -11.69 4.90 -2.17
C GLY A 848 -11.49 5.82 -0.96
N LYS A 849 -10.51 6.73 -1.02
CA LYS A 849 -10.16 7.64 0.07
C LYS A 849 -9.61 8.98 -0.43
N PRO A 850 -9.71 10.06 0.36
CA PRO A 850 -9.09 11.33 0.02
C PRO A 850 -7.59 11.18 -0.20
N MET A 851 -7.03 11.94 -1.14
CA MET A 851 -5.61 11.88 -1.47
C MET A 851 -5.01 13.29 -1.51
N HIS A 852 -3.76 13.40 -1.05
CA HIS A 852 -3.01 14.64 -1.17
C HIS A 852 -2.67 14.90 -2.65
N ILE A 853 -2.57 16.18 -3.02
CA ILE A 853 -2.34 16.60 -4.40
C ILE A 853 -1.02 16.08 -4.95
N ASP A 854 -0.01 15.91 -4.09
CA ASP A 854 1.28 15.34 -4.46
C ASP A 854 1.18 13.84 -4.76
N ASP A 855 0.35 13.09 -4.02
CA ASP A 855 0.09 11.68 -4.28
C ASP A 855 -0.68 11.48 -5.58
N ILE A 856 -1.68 12.35 -5.81
CA ILE A 856 -2.43 12.39 -7.07
C ILE A 856 -1.46 12.69 -8.22
N ALA A 857 -0.59 13.72 -8.07
CA ALA A 857 0.38 14.11 -9.07
C ALA A 857 1.36 12.98 -9.41
N ALA A 858 1.88 12.29 -8.39
CA ALA A 858 2.83 11.18 -8.55
C ALA A 858 2.27 10.04 -9.41
N VAL A 859 0.96 9.84 -9.42
CA VAL A 859 0.30 8.76 -10.16
C VAL A 859 -0.14 9.19 -11.55
N ILE A 860 -0.76 10.37 -11.71
CA ILE A 860 -1.43 10.72 -12.98
C ILE A 860 -0.55 11.48 -13.99
N THR A 861 0.56 12.16 -13.61
CA THR A 861 1.42 12.94 -14.54
C THR A 861 2.78 13.44 -13.99
N ASP A 862 3.77 13.69 -14.87
CA ASP A 862 5.01 14.49 -14.63
C ASP A 862 4.79 16.01 -14.43
N ARG A 863 3.61 16.45 -13.98
CA ARG A 863 3.26 17.88 -13.86
C ARG A 863 3.34 18.36 -12.41
N ASN A 864 3.63 19.65 -12.25
CA ASN A 864 3.64 20.34 -10.96
C ASN A 864 2.26 20.25 -10.28
N SER A 865 2.23 19.80 -9.03
CA SER A 865 1.06 19.65 -8.15
C SER A 865 0.14 20.89 -8.17
N ARG A 866 0.71 22.10 -8.28
CA ARG A 866 -0.06 23.36 -8.41
C ARG A 866 -0.98 23.42 -9.63
N GLY A 867 -0.58 22.83 -10.76
CA GLY A 867 -1.39 22.82 -11.98
C GLY A 867 -2.54 21.82 -11.94
N ILE A 868 -2.41 20.76 -11.13
CA ILE A 868 -3.47 19.78 -10.88
C ILE A 868 -4.46 20.37 -9.86
N ASP A 869 -3.94 20.98 -8.80
CA ASP A 869 -4.73 21.60 -7.73
C ASP A 869 -5.75 22.61 -8.29
N GLY A 870 -5.31 23.51 -9.16
CA GLY A 870 -6.19 24.49 -9.80
C GLY A 870 -7.23 23.88 -10.75
N ARG A 871 -6.99 22.69 -11.30
CA ARG A 871 -7.95 21.99 -12.18
C ARG A 871 -8.99 21.20 -11.40
N LEU A 872 -8.57 20.56 -10.30
CA LEU A 872 -9.50 19.90 -9.38
C LEU A 872 -10.41 20.93 -8.71
N ALA A 873 -9.89 22.12 -8.41
CA ALA A 873 -10.71 23.23 -7.89
C ALA A 873 -11.82 23.70 -8.84
N LEU A 874 -11.69 23.45 -10.13
CA LEU A 874 -12.69 23.82 -11.14
C LEU A 874 -13.59 22.63 -11.55
N ASP A 875 -13.28 21.40 -11.12
CA ASP A 875 -14.04 20.21 -11.49
C ASP A 875 -15.13 19.92 -10.44
N PRO A 876 -16.42 19.94 -10.82
CA PRO A 876 -17.53 19.77 -9.88
C PRO A 876 -17.60 18.37 -9.26
N ARG A 877 -16.88 17.38 -9.79
CA ARG A 877 -16.84 16.00 -9.25
C ARG A 877 -15.85 15.86 -8.09
N THR A 878 -15.02 16.86 -7.84
CA THR A 878 -14.01 16.84 -6.78
C THR A 878 -14.26 17.95 -5.77
N LYS A 879 -13.86 17.71 -4.53
CA LYS A 879 -13.92 18.70 -3.44
C LYS A 879 -12.64 18.66 -2.62
N ARG A 880 -12.23 19.82 -2.11
CA ARG A 880 -11.11 19.90 -1.17
C ARG A 880 -11.64 19.64 0.23
N CYS A 881 -11.08 18.65 0.92
CA CYS A 881 -11.50 18.30 2.29
C CYS A 881 -10.43 18.61 3.35
N ALA A 882 -9.20 18.94 2.92
CA ALA A 882 -8.12 19.44 3.77
C ALA A 882 -7.10 20.22 2.90
N PRO A 883 -6.17 20.98 3.49
CA PRO A 883 -5.07 21.61 2.75
C PRO A 883 -4.37 20.59 1.82
N GLY A 884 -4.32 20.92 0.53
CA GLY A 884 -3.73 20.04 -0.48
C GLY A 884 -4.46 18.71 -0.72
N THR A 885 -5.54 18.38 0.00
CA THR A 885 -6.18 17.06 -0.04
C THR A 885 -7.53 17.12 -0.74
N TRP A 886 -7.71 16.21 -1.71
CA TRP A 886 -8.87 16.15 -2.58
C TRP A 886 -9.64 14.85 -2.39
N ALA A 887 -10.96 14.95 -2.51
CA ALA A 887 -11.92 13.87 -2.40
C ALA A 887 -12.93 13.93 -3.54
N LEU A 888 -13.64 12.83 -3.79
CA LEU A 888 -14.81 12.88 -4.66
C LEU A 888 -15.94 13.64 -3.97
N ALA A 889 -16.63 14.50 -4.72
CA ALA A 889 -17.71 15.33 -4.21
C ALA A 889 -18.81 14.50 -3.52
N GLN A 890 -19.12 13.33 -4.08
CA GLN A 890 -20.12 12.39 -3.59
C GLN A 890 -19.81 11.73 -2.24
N TRP A 891 -18.57 11.78 -1.73
CA TRP A 891 -18.21 11.13 -0.47
C TRP A 891 -18.74 11.84 0.78
N GLU A 892 -19.60 12.86 0.62
CA GLU A 892 -20.25 13.64 1.71
C GLU A 892 -19.32 14.23 2.79
N LEU A 893 -17.99 14.13 2.65
CA LEU A 893 -17.00 14.85 3.46
C LEU A 893 -17.18 16.37 3.43
N GLU A 894 -16.86 17.01 4.55
CA GLU A 894 -16.89 18.46 4.71
C GLU A 894 -15.90 19.15 3.76
N GLU A 895 -16.34 20.24 3.12
CA GLU A 895 -15.49 21.02 2.23
C GLU A 895 -14.63 22.02 3.02
N TRP A 896 -13.32 21.89 2.86
CA TRP A 896 -12.32 22.76 3.47
C TRP A 896 -12.08 24.00 2.61
N THR A 897 -12.40 25.17 3.14
CA THR A 897 -12.13 26.46 2.49
C THR A 897 -10.86 27.12 3.06
N THR A 898 -10.91 27.63 4.30
CA THR A 898 -9.77 28.28 4.98
C THR A 898 -9.79 28.03 6.50
N ILE A 899 -8.64 28.22 7.18
CA ILE A 899 -8.55 28.13 8.65
C ILE A 899 -9.52 29.11 9.33
N ALA A 900 -9.65 30.32 8.79
CA ALA A 900 -10.56 31.34 9.33
C ALA A 900 -12.04 30.93 9.15
N ASP A 901 -12.44 30.40 8.00
CA ASP A 901 -13.81 29.94 7.79
C ASP A 901 -14.14 28.73 8.67
N TYR A 902 -13.16 27.83 8.85
CA TYR A 902 -13.26 26.70 9.77
C TYR A 902 -13.50 27.18 11.21
N ILE A 903 -12.70 28.15 11.70
CA ILE A 903 -12.89 28.76 13.02
C ILE A 903 -14.26 29.45 13.11
N SER A 904 -14.62 30.25 12.10
CA SER A 904 -15.92 30.95 12.03
C SER A 904 -17.10 30.00 12.12
N ARG A 905 -17.09 28.88 11.40
CA ARG A 905 -18.17 27.88 11.45
C ARG A 905 -18.28 27.22 12.82
N ARG A 906 -17.16 26.84 13.43
CA ARG A 906 -17.17 26.26 14.78
C ARG A 906 -17.74 27.23 15.81
N ILE A 907 -17.46 28.52 15.65
CA ILE A 907 -18.10 29.58 16.45
C ILE A 907 -19.60 29.66 16.12
N ASP A 908 -20.00 29.69 14.85
CA ASP A 908 -21.41 29.79 14.45
C ASP A 908 -22.25 28.59 14.93
N ASP A 909 -21.68 27.38 14.91
CA ASP A 909 -22.29 26.16 15.44
C ASP A 909 -22.46 26.23 16.97
N ALA A 910 -21.41 26.69 17.68
CA ALA A 910 -21.45 26.90 19.12
C ALA A 910 -22.50 27.97 19.50
N VAL A 911 -22.57 29.07 18.75
CA VAL A 911 -23.58 30.13 18.90
C VAL A 911 -24.99 29.61 18.66
N THR A 912 -25.19 28.77 17.64
CA THR A 912 -26.48 28.11 17.38
C THR A 912 -26.90 27.20 18.55
N GLN A 913 -25.92 26.62 19.26
CA GLN A 913 -26.12 25.81 20.46
C GLN A 913 -26.24 26.65 21.75
N GLY A 914 -26.24 27.98 21.66
CA GLY A 914 -26.40 28.90 22.79
C GLY A 914 -25.11 29.20 23.56
N GLN A 915 -23.94 29.01 22.95
CA GLN A 915 -22.63 29.36 23.51
C GLN A 915 -22.09 30.65 22.88
N ASP A 916 -21.35 31.48 23.63
CA ASP A 916 -20.80 32.74 23.12
C ASP A 916 -19.49 32.58 22.31
N GLY A 917 -18.96 31.35 22.21
CA GLY A 917 -17.72 31.02 21.51
C GLY A 917 -17.38 29.54 21.64
N VAL A 918 -16.27 29.12 21.03
CA VAL A 918 -15.80 27.72 21.01
C VAL A 918 -14.45 27.60 21.74
N LEU A 919 -14.19 26.47 22.41
CA LEU A 919 -12.88 26.23 23.02
C LEU A 919 -11.78 26.17 21.95
N LEU A 920 -10.68 26.89 22.19
CA LEU A 920 -9.54 26.91 21.27
C LEU A 920 -8.96 25.49 21.08
N ASP A 921 -8.94 24.68 22.12
CA ASP A 921 -8.42 23.31 22.05
C ASP A 921 -9.29 22.41 21.17
N ASP A 922 -10.62 22.60 21.14
CA ASP A 922 -11.52 21.87 20.25
C ASP A 922 -11.33 22.27 18.78
N VAL A 923 -11.11 23.58 18.55
CA VAL A 923 -10.78 24.11 17.22
C VAL A 923 -9.44 23.55 16.74
N ILE A 924 -8.41 23.53 17.61
CA ILE A 924 -7.10 22.95 17.31
C ILE A 924 -7.22 21.47 17.02
N ALA A 925 -7.86 20.68 17.90
CA ALA A 925 -8.01 19.24 17.72
C ALA A 925 -8.68 18.91 16.38
N GLY A 926 -9.78 19.60 16.05
CA GLY A 926 -10.46 19.38 14.78
C GLY A 926 -9.65 19.85 13.56
N ALA A 927 -8.93 20.98 13.63
CA ALA A 927 -8.10 21.47 12.53
C ALA A 927 -6.83 20.61 12.30
N THR A 928 -6.27 20.06 13.38
CA THR A 928 -5.07 19.21 13.34
C THR A 928 -5.39 17.85 12.68
N ALA A 929 -6.62 17.36 12.85
CA ALA A 929 -7.11 16.19 12.11
C ALA A 929 -7.14 16.40 10.59
N PHE A 930 -7.18 17.66 10.13
CA PHE A 930 -7.06 18.05 8.72
C PHE A 930 -5.63 18.48 8.33
N GLY A 931 -4.61 18.21 9.15
CA GLY A 931 -3.21 18.51 8.83
C GLY A 931 -2.81 19.98 8.97
N VAL A 932 -3.61 20.80 9.66
CA VAL A 932 -3.25 22.19 9.97
C VAL A 932 -2.41 22.24 11.24
N SER A 933 -1.30 22.98 11.23
CA SER A 933 -0.47 23.13 12.43
C SER A 933 -1.19 23.90 13.54
N GLU A 934 -1.04 23.47 14.78
CA GLU A 934 -1.58 24.16 15.96
C GLU A 934 -1.19 25.64 15.98
N ASN A 935 0.06 25.94 15.64
CA ASN A 935 0.57 27.31 15.62
C ASN A 935 -0.17 28.20 14.62
N SER A 936 -0.57 27.65 13.45
CA SER A 936 -1.41 28.36 12.50
C SER A 936 -2.79 28.63 13.09
N VAL A 937 -3.44 27.63 13.69
CA VAL A 937 -4.78 27.80 14.29
C VAL A 937 -4.75 28.87 15.38
N ARG A 938 -3.76 28.83 16.29
CA ARG A 938 -3.60 29.85 17.33
C ARG A 938 -3.35 31.25 16.77
N THR A 939 -2.58 31.36 15.70
CA THR A 939 -2.31 32.63 15.02
C THR A 939 -3.60 33.24 14.45
N TYR A 940 -4.44 32.42 13.79
CA TYR A 940 -5.72 32.90 13.25
C TYR A 940 -6.74 33.17 14.36
N ALA A 941 -6.85 32.30 15.38
CA ALA A 941 -7.79 32.45 16.48
C ALA A 941 -7.49 33.66 17.39
N GLY A 942 -6.22 34.09 17.46
CA GLY A 942 -5.77 35.23 18.26
C GLY A 942 -5.72 36.58 17.52
N GLY A 943 -6.15 36.64 16.24
CA GLY A 943 -5.99 37.84 15.42
C GLY A 943 -7.12 38.08 14.41
N GLY A 944 -7.19 39.28 13.85
CA GLY A 944 -8.19 39.67 12.86
C GLY A 944 -9.61 39.78 13.45
N GLU A 945 -10.53 38.97 12.93
CA GLU A 945 -11.96 38.99 13.27
C GLU A 945 -12.32 38.19 14.54
N PHE A 946 -11.34 37.50 15.13
CA PHE A 946 -11.55 36.67 16.31
C PHE A 946 -10.94 37.30 17.57
N VAL A 947 -11.51 36.94 18.71
CA VAL A 947 -11.00 37.27 20.04
C VAL A 947 -10.80 35.97 20.79
N LEU A 948 -9.60 35.80 21.36
CA LEU A 948 -9.25 34.70 22.25
C LEU A 948 -9.26 35.20 23.69
N GLU A 949 -10.27 34.80 24.47
CA GLU A 949 -10.43 35.16 25.87
C GLU A 949 -10.66 33.91 26.72
N GLU A 950 -9.88 33.76 27.79
CA GLU A 950 -10.00 32.64 28.74
C GLU A 950 -10.03 31.23 28.10
N GLY A 951 -9.36 31.06 26.95
CA GLY A 951 -9.31 29.78 26.22
C GLY A 951 -10.46 29.56 25.22
N TYR A 952 -11.39 30.53 25.10
CA TYR A 952 -12.47 30.52 24.13
C TYR A 952 -12.18 31.48 22.97
N VAL A 953 -12.50 31.03 21.76
CA VAL A 953 -12.47 31.83 20.54
C VAL A 953 -13.90 32.27 20.23
N ARG A 954 -14.11 33.58 20.09
CA ARG A 954 -15.38 34.18 19.65
C ARG A 954 -15.14 35.18 18.52
N LYS A 955 -16.19 35.54 17.78
CA LYS A 955 -16.12 36.63 16.81
C LYS A 955 -16.06 37.98 17.54
N ARG A 956 -15.23 38.89 17.05
CA ARG A 956 -15.11 40.27 17.52
C ARG A 956 -16.40 41.04 17.17
N SER A 957 -16.89 41.87 18.07
CA SER A 957 -18.04 42.74 17.78
C SER A 957 -17.65 43.94 16.91
N ASP A 958 -18.62 44.52 16.21
CA ASP A 958 -18.41 45.72 15.38
C ASP A 958 -17.85 46.91 16.17
N GLU A 959 -18.12 46.98 17.49
CA GLU A 959 -17.60 48.02 18.39
C GLU A 959 -16.15 47.75 18.85
N GLU A 960 -15.66 46.51 18.79
CA GLU A 960 -14.29 46.09 19.18
C GLU A 960 -13.30 46.12 18.00
N MET A 961 -13.78 46.41 16.78
CA MET A 961 -12.98 46.43 15.55
C MET A 961 -12.24 47.78 15.42
N GLU A 962 -11.12 47.93 16.15
CA GLU A 962 -10.30 49.14 16.08
C GLU A 962 -9.54 49.28 14.73
N PRO A 963 -9.34 50.52 14.22
CA PRO A 963 -8.50 50.76 13.05
C PRO A 963 -7.05 50.31 13.30
N ILE A 964 -6.30 50.05 12.23
CA ILE A 964 -4.86 49.75 12.35
C ILE A 964 -4.12 50.95 12.98
N ASP A 965 -3.57 50.77 14.19
CA ASP A 965 -2.80 51.77 14.96
C ASP A 965 -1.34 51.95 14.47
N ALA A 966 -1.00 51.38 13.31
CA ALA A 966 0.33 51.52 12.72
C ALA A 966 0.48 52.88 12.04
N THR A 967 1.56 53.60 12.35
CA THR A 967 1.88 54.88 11.72
C THR A 967 2.87 54.71 10.55
N PRO A 968 2.81 55.54 9.49
CA PRO A 968 3.79 55.54 8.40
C PRO A 968 5.22 55.73 8.88
N GLU A 969 5.40 56.57 9.90
CA GLU A 969 6.71 56.90 10.43
C GLU A 969 7.40 55.70 11.09
N GLU A 970 6.62 54.76 11.63
CA GLU A 970 7.10 53.55 12.30
C GLU A 970 7.10 52.31 11.39
N SER A 971 6.67 52.48 10.14
CA SER A 971 6.56 51.40 9.17
C SER A 971 7.78 51.35 8.26
N ARG A 972 8.43 50.19 8.19
CA ARG A 972 9.60 49.92 7.34
C ARG A 972 9.35 50.30 5.87
N ASP A 973 10.39 50.74 5.18
CA ASP A 973 10.40 51.14 3.76
C ASP A 973 9.50 52.32 3.37
N LEU A 974 8.76 52.93 4.31
CA LEU A 974 8.02 54.17 4.10
C LEU A 974 8.86 55.40 4.43
N TYR A 975 8.96 56.33 3.48
CA TYR A 975 9.75 57.55 3.61
C TYR A 975 8.94 58.77 3.17
N LEU A 976 9.09 59.87 3.90
CA LEU A 976 8.43 61.14 3.61
C LEU A 976 9.21 61.89 2.51
N ARG A 977 8.56 62.12 1.36
CA ARG A 977 9.11 62.87 0.23
C ARG A 977 8.11 63.91 -0.22
N ASP A 978 8.55 65.16 -0.37
CA ASP A 978 7.72 66.28 -0.83
C ASP A 978 6.38 66.43 -0.06
N GLY A 979 6.39 66.08 1.23
CA GLY A 979 5.20 66.13 2.10
C GLY A 979 4.26 64.93 1.99
N GLN A 980 4.63 63.88 1.26
CA GLN A 980 3.85 62.65 1.08
C GLN A 980 4.65 61.42 1.49
N TRP A 981 3.98 60.42 2.06
CA TRP A 981 4.60 59.14 2.39
C TRP A 981 4.66 58.24 1.15
N CYS A 982 5.86 57.78 0.83
CA CYS A 982 6.15 56.94 -0.32
C CYS A 982 6.78 55.62 0.15
N LEU A 983 6.43 54.51 -0.50
CA LEU A 983 7.08 53.22 -0.30
C LEU A 983 8.23 53.06 -1.29
N LEU A 984 9.41 52.74 -0.79
CA LEU A 984 10.52 52.29 -1.63
C LEU A 984 10.36 50.79 -1.92
N LEU A 985 10.16 50.42 -3.19
CA LEU A 985 9.85 49.05 -3.60
C LEU A 985 10.81 48.57 -4.69
N THR A 986 11.35 47.36 -4.55
CA THR A 986 12.12 46.68 -5.61
C THR A 986 11.21 45.77 -6.44
N ILE A 987 11.27 45.87 -7.76
CA ILE A 987 10.43 45.08 -8.67
C ILE A 987 10.91 43.62 -8.71
N ASN A 988 9.99 42.68 -8.46
CA ASN A 988 10.24 41.24 -8.50
C ASN A 988 9.38 40.54 -9.57
N ARG A 989 9.56 39.23 -9.76
CA ARG A 989 8.79 38.44 -10.75
C ARG A 989 7.29 38.44 -10.53
N ASP A 990 6.82 38.59 -9.29
CA ASP A 990 5.40 38.55 -8.98
C ASP A 990 4.70 39.84 -9.40
N HIS A 991 5.38 40.98 -9.26
CA HIS A 991 4.92 42.26 -9.80
C HIS A 991 4.80 42.22 -11.34
N MET A 992 5.75 41.57 -12.02
CA MET A 992 5.71 41.37 -13.47
C MET A 992 4.53 40.51 -13.91
N ARG A 993 4.24 39.43 -13.17
CA ARG A 993 3.21 38.43 -13.49
C ARG A 993 1.77 38.87 -13.24
N GLY A 994 1.55 40.00 -12.58
CA GLY A 994 0.20 40.49 -12.32
C GLY A 994 -0.36 40.12 -10.95
N SER A 995 0.47 39.79 -9.97
CA SER A 995 0.02 39.48 -8.60
C SER A 995 -0.18 40.75 -7.78
N GLY A 996 -1.09 40.70 -6.80
CA GLY A 996 -1.16 41.72 -5.73
C GLY A 996 0.08 41.67 -4.83
N SER A 997 0.32 42.72 -4.07
CA SER A 997 1.56 42.90 -3.29
C SER A 997 1.25 43.26 -1.86
N ALA A 998 1.98 42.68 -0.90
CA ALA A 998 1.90 43.10 0.50
C ALA A 998 2.53 44.48 0.67
N ILE A 999 1.93 45.30 1.53
CA ILE A 999 2.42 46.67 1.83
C ILE A 999 2.45 46.90 3.34
N PRO A 1000 3.26 47.87 3.83
CA PRO A 1000 3.33 48.15 5.25
C PRO A 1000 2.00 48.62 5.84
N ALA A 1001 1.71 48.19 7.08
CA ALA A 1001 0.46 48.51 7.79
C ALA A 1001 0.25 50.01 8.00
N GLY A 1002 1.33 50.81 8.06
CA GLY A 1002 1.24 52.28 8.13
C GLY A 1002 0.48 52.91 6.96
N ILE A 1003 0.46 52.27 5.78
CA ILE A 1003 -0.38 52.73 4.66
C ILE A 1003 -1.87 52.58 4.98
N ALA A 1004 -2.27 51.50 5.65
CA ALA A 1004 -3.65 51.35 6.11
C ALA A 1004 -3.99 52.41 7.17
N GLY A 1005 -3.06 52.66 8.10
CA GLY A 1005 -3.18 53.72 9.10
C GLY A 1005 -3.37 55.12 8.51
N MET A 1006 -2.68 55.48 7.41
CA MET A 1006 -2.85 56.77 6.71
C MET A 1006 -4.29 57.04 6.30
N TYR A 1007 -5.02 55.99 5.93
CA TYR A 1007 -6.38 56.08 5.44
C TYR A 1007 -7.41 55.67 6.49
N GLY A 1008 -6.98 55.35 7.72
CA GLY A 1008 -7.84 54.92 8.82
C GLY A 1008 -8.57 53.61 8.55
N LEU A 1009 -7.95 52.68 7.81
CA LEU A 1009 -8.58 51.41 7.43
C LEU A 1009 -8.50 50.39 8.58
N GLY A 1010 -9.62 49.74 8.87
CA GLY A 1010 -9.74 48.59 9.77
C GLY A 1010 -9.63 47.24 9.04
N TYR A 1011 -9.74 46.14 9.78
CA TYR A 1011 -9.69 44.79 9.22
C TYR A 1011 -10.86 44.55 8.26
N GLY A 1012 -10.56 44.04 7.06
CA GLY A 1012 -11.56 43.80 6.01
C GLY A 1012 -11.91 45.04 5.18
N ASP A 1013 -11.46 46.23 5.58
CA ASP A 1013 -11.68 47.44 4.81
C ASP A 1013 -10.86 47.45 3.53
N GLU A 1014 -11.41 48.12 2.52
CA GLU A 1014 -10.73 48.42 1.28
C GLU A 1014 -10.87 49.89 0.90
N LYS A 1015 -9.88 50.37 0.16
CA LYS A 1015 -9.89 51.70 -0.44
C LYS A 1015 -9.45 51.62 -1.88
N LEU A 1016 -10.20 52.27 -2.75
CA LEU A 1016 -9.82 52.50 -4.14
C LEU A 1016 -9.18 53.87 -4.24
N LEU A 1017 -7.92 53.91 -4.67
CA LEU A 1017 -7.20 55.13 -4.95
C LEU A 1017 -7.20 55.39 -6.47
N PRO A 1018 -7.66 56.57 -6.92
CA PRO A 1018 -7.57 56.93 -8.34
C PRO A 1018 -6.12 56.92 -8.83
N SER A 1019 -5.89 56.44 -10.05
CA SER A 1019 -4.55 56.47 -10.67
C SER A 1019 -4.63 56.78 -12.17
N ARG A 1020 -3.47 57.14 -12.76
CA ARG A 1020 -3.34 57.36 -14.21
C ARG A 1020 -3.63 56.12 -15.07
N LEU A 1021 -3.59 54.91 -14.51
CA LEU A 1021 -3.86 53.65 -15.21
C LEU A 1021 -5.07 52.89 -14.63
N GLY A 1022 -6.02 53.61 -14.03
CA GLY A 1022 -7.22 53.04 -13.40
C GLY A 1022 -7.03 52.72 -11.92
N ASP A 1023 -8.13 52.61 -11.19
CA ASP A 1023 -8.12 52.59 -9.72
C ASP A 1023 -7.20 51.51 -9.14
N GLN A 1024 -6.42 51.90 -8.14
CA GLN A 1024 -5.56 51.02 -7.37
C GLN A 1024 -6.26 50.66 -6.08
N ARG A 1025 -6.48 49.36 -5.85
CA ARG A 1025 -7.10 48.87 -4.63
C ARG A 1025 -6.05 48.64 -3.56
N ILE A 1026 -6.33 49.12 -2.36
CA ILE A 1026 -5.65 48.78 -1.12
C ILE A 1026 -6.67 48.04 -0.26
N ALA A 1027 -6.29 46.92 0.32
CA ALA A 1027 -7.15 46.12 1.18
C ALA A 1027 -6.40 45.68 2.43
N VAL A 1028 -7.08 45.75 3.56
CA VAL A 1028 -6.61 45.18 4.81
C VAL A 1028 -7.16 43.76 4.92
N GLY A 1029 -6.31 42.78 4.64
CA GLY A 1029 -6.63 41.39 4.86
C GLY A 1029 -6.58 41.03 6.35
N ARG A 1030 -6.95 39.78 6.66
CA ARG A 1030 -6.98 39.28 8.05
C ARG A 1030 -5.59 39.21 8.72
N THR A 1031 -4.50 39.12 7.94
CA THR A 1031 -3.12 39.01 8.44
C THR A 1031 -2.14 40.03 7.86
N ASN A 1032 -2.50 40.74 6.79
CA ASN A 1032 -1.62 41.72 6.14
C ASN A 1032 -2.39 42.82 5.40
N THR A 1033 -1.74 43.97 5.19
CA THR A 1033 -2.21 44.99 4.27
C THR A 1033 -1.65 44.69 2.88
N SER A 1034 -2.48 44.84 1.84
CA SER A 1034 -2.09 44.53 0.47
C SER A 1034 -2.60 45.57 -0.52
N MET A 1035 -1.96 45.63 -1.69
CA MET A 1035 -2.43 46.37 -2.86
C MET A 1035 -2.68 45.43 -4.05
N SER A 1036 -3.64 45.77 -4.90
CA SER A 1036 -3.87 45.05 -6.16
C SER A 1036 -2.68 45.19 -7.13
N THR A 1037 -2.68 44.42 -8.21
CA THR A 1037 -1.49 44.33 -9.06
C THR A 1037 -1.03 45.66 -9.65
N ILE A 1038 0.28 45.92 -9.56
CA ILE A 1038 0.93 47.07 -10.19
C ILE A 1038 1.50 46.76 -11.58
N SER A 1039 1.24 45.58 -12.14
CA SER A 1039 1.80 45.14 -13.44
C SER A 1039 1.52 46.14 -14.57
N ARG A 1040 0.39 46.85 -14.52
CA ARG A 1040 0.06 47.92 -15.48
C ARG A 1040 1.07 49.07 -15.47
N PHE A 1041 1.53 49.50 -14.30
CA PHE A 1041 2.57 50.54 -14.17
C PHE A 1041 3.94 50.01 -14.56
N VAL A 1042 4.24 48.77 -14.17
CA VAL A 1042 5.50 48.08 -14.53
C VAL A 1042 5.66 48.00 -16.04
N ASN A 1043 4.60 47.62 -16.75
CA ASN A 1043 4.60 47.53 -18.22
C ASN A 1043 4.66 48.91 -18.88
N ASP A 1044 3.89 49.88 -18.38
CA ASP A 1044 3.86 51.25 -18.91
C ASP A 1044 5.23 51.95 -18.78
N MET A 1045 5.92 51.75 -17.65
CA MET A 1045 7.23 52.32 -17.37
C MET A 1045 8.40 51.48 -17.90
N GLN A 1046 8.12 50.30 -18.48
CA GLN A 1046 9.09 49.33 -18.98
C GLN A 1046 10.15 48.97 -17.92
N LEU A 1047 9.71 48.61 -16.72
CA LEU A 1047 10.60 48.25 -15.61
C LEU A 1047 11.06 46.79 -15.73
N ALA A 1048 12.31 46.52 -15.39
CA ALA A 1048 12.86 45.18 -15.28
C ALA A 1048 12.83 44.65 -13.82
N GLU A 1049 12.97 43.32 -13.66
CA GLU A 1049 13.21 42.68 -12.37
C GLU A 1049 14.50 43.25 -11.75
N GLY A 1050 14.44 43.66 -10.48
CA GLY A 1050 15.54 44.28 -9.73
C GLY A 1050 15.56 45.82 -9.77
N GLU A 1051 14.75 46.48 -10.62
CA GLU A 1051 14.67 47.96 -10.58
C GLU A 1051 13.90 48.45 -9.34
N ARG A 1052 14.31 49.60 -8.77
CA ARG A 1052 13.63 50.23 -7.63
C ARG A 1052 12.66 51.32 -8.09
N VAL A 1053 11.54 51.44 -7.38
CA VAL A 1053 10.51 52.46 -7.60
C VAL A 1053 10.04 53.08 -6.29
N TRP A 1054 9.59 54.33 -6.39
CA TRP A 1054 8.80 55.00 -5.38
C TRP A 1054 7.32 54.78 -5.68
N VAL A 1055 6.59 54.21 -4.74
CA VAL A 1055 5.14 54.06 -4.80
C VAL A 1055 4.50 55.14 -3.94
N HIS A 1056 3.65 55.96 -4.55
CA HIS A 1056 3.06 57.15 -3.92
C HIS A 1056 1.65 56.86 -3.41
N PHE A 1057 1.42 57.10 -2.11
CA PHE A 1057 0.15 56.88 -1.43
C PHE A 1057 -0.49 58.22 -1.00
N GLY A 1058 -0.89 59.04 -1.99
CA GLY A 1058 -1.55 60.32 -1.77
C GLY A 1058 -3.07 60.28 -1.97
N ASP A 1059 -3.64 61.41 -2.39
CA ASP A 1059 -5.03 61.46 -2.90
C ASP A 1059 -5.20 60.64 -4.19
N THR A 1060 -4.10 60.43 -4.91
CA THR A 1060 -3.97 59.57 -6.08
C THR A 1060 -2.81 58.59 -5.88
N PHE A 1061 -2.91 57.42 -6.51
CA PHE A 1061 -1.84 56.43 -6.57
C PHE A 1061 -1.00 56.59 -7.84
N ASP A 1062 0.33 56.54 -7.71
CA ASP A 1062 1.23 56.46 -8.86
C ASP A 1062 2.58 55.80 -8.47
N ILE A 1063 3.38 55.48 -9.47
CA ILE A 1063 4.72 54.90 -9.31
C ILE A 1063 5.73 55.70 -10.14
N THR A 1064 6.87 56.04 -9.55
CA THR A 1064 8.00 56.70 -10.23
C THR A 1064 9.30 55.92 -10.02
N ARG A 1065 10.27 56.03 -10.93
CA ARG A 1065 11.58 55.37 -10.76
C ARG A 1065 12.29 55.89 -9.51
N ALA A 1066 12.95 55.00 -8.77
CA ALA A 1066 13.84 55.34 -7.67
C ALA A 1066 15.30 55.08 -8.10
N PRO A 1067 16.29 55.66 -7.41
CA PRO A 1067 17.70 55.35 -7.66
C PRO A 1067 17.96 53.84 -7.60
N ALA A 1068 18.80 53.29 -8.48
CA ALA A 1068 19.13 51.87 -8.44
C ALA A 1068 19.79 51.49 -7.11
N GLU A 1069 19.56 50.27 -6.65
CA GLU A 1069 20.27 49.72 -5.49
C GLU A 1069 21.75 49.58 -5.83
N ASN A 1070 22.63 50.04 -4.93
CA ASN A 1070 24.06 49.94 -5.11
C ASN A 1070 24.66 49.08 -3.98
N PRO A 1071 24.85 47.77 -4.23
CA PRO A 1071 25.38 46.85 -3.21
C PRO A 1071 26.85 47.12 -2.87
N ASP A 1072 27.59 47.84 -3.72
CA ASP A 1072 28.99 48.20 -3.50
C ASP A 1072 29.16 49.53 -2.74
N ALA A 1073 28.05 50.17 -2.32
CA ALA A 1073 28.11 51.40 -1.55
C ALA A 1073 28.50 51.10 -0.09
N GLU A 1074 29.48 51.83 0.44
CA GLU A 1074 29.94 51.70 1.83
C GLU A 1074 29.77 53.01 2.62
N GLY A 1075 29.72 52.93 3.95
CA GLY A 1075 29.64 54.09 4.84
C GLY A 1075 28.43 55.00 4.59
N LEU A 1076 28.65 56.31 4.48
CA LEU A 1076 27.58 57.29 4.23
C LEU A 1076 26.88 57.08 2.88
N ALA A 1077 27.59 56.60 1.86
CA ALA A 1077 27.01 56.34 0.54
C ALA A 1077 26.00 55.17 0.58
N ALA A 1078 26.28 54.15 1.42
CA ALA A 1078 25.35 53.05 1.67
C ALA A 1078 24.03 53.56 2.29
N LEU A 1079 24.14 54.46 3.28
CA LEU A 1079 22.97 55.11 3.90
C LEU A 1079 22.19 55.95 2.89
N VAL A 1080 22.85 56.76 2.08
CA VAL A 1080 22.18 57.55 1.03
C VAL A 1080 21.44 56.64 0.04
N ASN A 1081 22.07 55.54 -0.39
CA ASN A 1081 21.45 54.59 -1.32
C ASN A 1081 20.27 53.82 -0.70
N ALA A 1082 20.37 53.42 0.58
CA ALA A 1082 19.32 52.72 1.30
C ALA A 1082 18.03 53.56 1.44
N PHE A 1083 18.18 54.87 1.62
CA PHE A 1083 17.06 55.82 1.71
C PHE A 1083 16.58 56.32 0.32
N GLY A 1084 17.10 55.73 -0.77
CA GLY A 1084 16.72 56.10 -2.14
C GLY A 1084 16.96 57.57 -2.48
N LEU A 1085 17.98 58.17 -1.86
CA LEU A 1085 18.51 59.48 -2.26
C LEU A 1085 19.39 59.29 -3.51
N ASP A 1086 19.38 60.26 -4.42
CA ASP A 1086 20.00 60.15 -5.73
C ASP A 1086 21.42 60.75 -5.78
N GLU A 1087 22.08 60.60 -6.93
CA GLU A 1087 23.40 61.19 -7.18
C GLU A 1087 23.38 62.72 -7.15
N GLY A 1088 22.22 63.35 -7.40
CA GLY A 1088 22.03 64.80 -7.30
C GLY A 1088 22.17 65.29 -5.86
N PHE A 1089 21.56 64.59 -4.89
CA PHE A 1089 21.75 64.86 -3.47
C PHE A 1089 23.21 64.69 -3.04
N ALA A 1090 23.86 63.62 -3.49
CA ALA A 1090 25.27 63.35 -3.19
C ALA A 1090 26.20 64.44 -3.75
N ALA A 1091 25.91 64.96 -4.95
CA ALA A 1091 26.68 66.02 -5.58
C ALA A 1091 26.50 67.40 -4.92
N GLU A 1092 25.30 67.71 -4.42
CA GLU A 1092 25.00 68.99 -3.75
C GLU A 1092 25.57 69.10 -2.32
N HIS A 1093 25.84 67.96 -1.67
CA HIS A 1093 26.25 67.89 -0.26
C HIS A 1093 27.63 67.22 -0.08
N ALA A 1094 28.46 67.26 -1.12
CA ALA A 1094 29.86 66.90 -1.02
C ALA A 1094 30.62 67.93 -0.16
N ALA A 1095 31.50 67.45 0.72
CA ALA A 1095 32.28 68.26 1.64
C ALA A 1095 33.17 69.28 0.90
N GLU A 1096 33.32 70.48 1.47
CA GLU A 1096 34.15 71.54 0.89
C GLU A 1096 35.59 71.05 0.67
N GLY A 1097 35.96 70.86 -0.61
CA GLY A 1097 37.31 70.46 -1.02
C GLY A 1097 37.48 68.98 -1.39
N ASN A 1098 36.46 68.13 -1.25
CA ASN A 1098 36.52 66.73 -1.69
C ASN A 1098 35.15 66.22 -2.18
N ALA A 1099 35.00 66.08 -3.51
CA ALA A 1099 33.76 65.64 -4.15
C ALA A 1099 33.34 64.19 -3.79
N ALA A 1100 34.21 63.42 -3.10
CA ALA A 1100 33.98 62.03 -2.74
C ALA A 1100 33.56 61.82 -1.26
N GLU A 1101 33.46 62.88 -0.46
CA GLU A 1101 33.21 62.78 0.98
C GLU A 1101 31.92 63.54 1.33
N LEU A 1102 30.87 62.85 1.80
CA LEU A 1102 29.57 63.43 2.09
C LEU A 1102 29.56 64.11 3.47
N ASP A 1103 28.91 65.26 3.60
CA ASP A 1103 28.70 65.90 4.90
C ASP A 1103 27.71 65.09 5.77
N VAL A 1104 28.21 64.58 6.90
CA VAL A 1104 27.46 63.76 7.86
C VAL A 1104 26.21 64.48 8.37
N ASP A 1105 26.31 65.78 8.68
CA ASP A 1105 25.20 66.54 9.25
C ASP A 1105 24.12 66.78 8.19
N ALA A 1106 24.51 67.01 6.93
CA ALA A 1106 23.60 67.13 5.81
C ALA A 1106 22.87 65.81 5.49
N VAL A 1107 23.59 64.68 5.50
CA VAL A 1107 23.02 63.34 5.29
C VAL A 1107 22.03 62.99 6.42
N LEU A 1108 22.41 63.23 7.68
CA LEU A 1108 21.52 62.99 8.82
C LEU A 1108 20.29 63.91 8.77
N ALA A 1109 20.43 65.17 8.37
CA ALA A 1109 19.31 66.09 8.20
C ALA A 1109 18.34 65.65 7.08
N ALA A 1110 18.85 65.05 6.01
CA ALA A 1110 18.03 64.49 4.93
C ALA A 1110 17.29 63.22 5.38
N ILE A 1111 17.99 62.29 6.04
CA ILE A 1111 17.42 61.07 6.61
C ILE A 1111 16.35 61.41 7.66
N ASN A 1112 16.62 62.36 8.55
CA ASN A 1112 15.65 62.81 9.55
C ASN A 1112 14.36 63.31 8.90
N ARG A 1113 14.46 64.14 7.86
CA ARG A 1113 13.28 64.63 7.13
C ARG A 1113 12.49 63.50 6.49
N GLN A 1114 13.16 62.51 5.89
CA GLN A 1114 12.48 61.34 5.31
C GLN A 1114 11.84 60.42 6.36
N LEU A 1115 12.37 60.40 7.59
CA LEU A 1115 11.77 59.67 8.72
C LEU A 1115 10.68 60.47 9.46
N GLY A 1116 10.27 61.63 8.94
CA GLY A 1116 9.28 62.51 9.59
C GLY A 1116 9.81 63.19 10.86
N LEU A 1117 11.13 63.25 11.06
CA LEU A 1117 11.78 63.95 12.15
C LEU A 1117 12.19 65.38 11.72
N PRO A 1118 12.29 66.34 12.67
CA PRO A 1118 12.94 67.62 12.40
C PRO A 1118 14.35 67.43 11.86
N ALA A 1119 14.78 68.26 10.92
CA ALA A 1119 16.11 68.14 10.29
C ALA A 1119 17.26 68.16 11.32
N ASP A 1120 17.09 68.96 12.38
CA ASP A 1120 18.01 69.11 13.51
C ASP A 1120 17.78 68.09 14.64
N ALA A 1121 17.01 67.02 14.40
CA ALA A 1121 16.73 66.01 15.41
C ALA A 1121 18.03 65.34 15.90
N PRO A 1122 18.21 65.18 17.22
CA PRO A 1122 19.39 64.50 17.76
C PRO A 1122 19.47 63.07 17.23
N ARG A 1123 20.66 62.66 16.80
CA ARG A 1123 20.97 61.34 16.24
C ARG A 1123 20.37 60.14 17.00
N ARG A 1124 20.32 60.20 18.34
CA ARG A 1124 19.66 59.16 19.17
C ARG A 1124 18.17 58.96 18.84
N LYS A 1125 17.47 60.00 18.40
CA LYS A 1125 16.06 59.91 17.95
C LYS A 1125 15.96 59.22 16.60
N THR A 1126 16.89 59.48 15.69
CA THR A 1126 17.00 58.79 14.39
C THR A 1126 17.22 57.29 14.58
N VAL A 1127 18.19 56.91 15.42
CA VAL A 1127 18.47 55.51 15.80
C VAL A 1127 17.24 54.86 16.43
N SER A 1128 16.60 55.54 17.39
CA SER A 1128 15.39 55.03 18.03
C SER A 1128 14.23 54.85 17.04
N ARG A 1129 14.07 55.74 16.05
CA ARG A 1129 13.05 55.62 15.01
C ARG A 1129 13.30 54.40 14.12
N LEU A 1130 14.53 54.19 13.70
CA LEU A 1130 14.90 53.04 12.87
C LEU A 1130 14.75 51.70 13.60
N ARG A 1131 15.08 51.65 14.90
CA ARG A 1131 14.84 50.45 15.72
C ARG A 1131 13.36 50.11 15.87
N HIS A 1132 12.48 51.10 16.05
CA HIS A 1132 11.03 50.84 16.05
C HIS A 1132 10.54 50.30 14.71
N ARG A 1133 11.16 50.72 13.60
CA ARG A 1133 10.89 50.22 12.24
C ARG A 1133 11.53 48.85 11.95
N ARG A 1134 12.31 48.31 12.89
CA ARG A 1134 13.14 47.10 12.74
C ARG A 1134 14.21 47.20 11.65
N ASP A 1135 14.72 48.40 11.41
CA ASP A 1135 15.85 48.68 10.52
C ASP A 1135 17.15 48.74 11.35
N ASP A 1136 17.49 47.63 12.03
CA ASP A 1136 18.58 47.58 13.02
C ASP A 1136 19.96 47.87 12.39
N GLU A 1137 20.23 47.37 11.18
CA GLU A 1137 21.50 47.61 10.47
C GLU A 1137 21.70 49.09 10.11
N LEU A 1138 20.64 49.78 9.66
CA LEU A 1138 20.68 51.22 9.41
C LEU A 1138 20.81 51.99 10.72
N ALA A 1139 20.14 51.54 11.78
CA ALA A 1139 20.23 52.14 13.10
C ALA A 1139 21.66 52.06 13.67
N ASP A 1140 22.32 50.91 13.51
CA ASP A 1140 23.68 50.67 13.99
C ASP A 1140 24.71 51.41 13.13
N THR A 1141 24.50 51.48 11.81
CA THR A 1141 25.33 52.31 10.92
C THR A 1141 25.21 53.78 11.32
N ILE A 1142 23.99 54.28 11.51
CA ILE A 1142 23.77 55.63 12.02
C ILE A 1142 24.28 55.76 13.45
N GLN A 1143 24.40 54.72 14.28
CA GLN A 1143 25.00 54.82 15.62
C GLN A 1143 26.54 54.82 15.59
N ALA A 1144 27.16 54.33 14.52
CA ALA A 1144 28.61 54.22 14.36
C ALA A 1144 29.30 55.43 13.69
N LEU A 1145 28.56 56.26 12.93
CA LEU A 1145 28.98 57.59 12.45
C LEU A 1145 29.45 58.55 13.57
#